data_AF-A0A485KES4-F1
#
_entry.id   AF-A0A485KES4-F1
#
_cell.length_a   1.000
_cell.length_b   1.000
_cell.length_c   1.000
_cell.angle_alpha   90.00
_cell.angle_beta   90.00
_cell.angle_gamma   90.00
#
_symmetry.space_group_name_H-M   'P 1'
#
loop_
_entity.id
_entity.type
_entity.pdbx_description
1 polymer ?
#
loop_
_entity_poly.entity_id
_entity_poly.type
_entity_poly.pdbx_seq_one_letter_code
_entity_poly.pdbx_strand_id
1 'polypeptide(L)'
;MSSSHSLQVFKATRTGRILLVDAPPVIRTCLAVLCAIVVVVDVISNNWELNDLIGNGQTFFTPVLSVSSKDDLDSQFSFPSAASPASMSNMAQFMLNYTMAAIYARDGHHYVLTAGTYTIQSDASDICSVLAHTYPITSSRTTTAVTFTGSPTNKTSIRLGVAHDNLVYVRGNTLSNFFVGTASSPPAPPGSTHATLTALGYVAARMDCDTRVTTPVIIPPPGVVSTANVTMYRFYNRAFCTGCDPITELGLDVCALTYVYDDATNSLVVQSSHAWLGESHALGMMLQRSGASKGSLYMRLFSVVYVLVGYMTSQKTVRWTDGASLTTWTQKILYMVSPALYRYRSHTFSFSAFCFNSDVFVFAYLAAILLDEKSCAVYSRAMYTWLKDSNNGWIWFRIMTMNFRLLWLNCAMLKTAKILVGLVATTRHSGGNVVVGFCNFSSVVYIYIGSLLLSQRNNFIDYGNSDRVALSSTTQNLDGLSLNLFDSWFIRAYGGLAVILFVNLAVLLAVDHSLNYKWWRRVARNSLGRQTMYNSTSILTDLGFHFVEIDGFKGRAVAISARSLCTIQWFLTCHTFRFGLPEHPDNIRAMASKGLTVRANIRDIERISVRPSKRQSNDNQGESRPSDSHEMFMLAQDQDGYIHMFNAKKVETQAPSMEVKILADAKYILA
;
A
#
# COMPACT_ATOMS: atom_id res chain seq x y z
N MET A 1 2.16 -51.62 -13.38
CA MET A 1 1.43 -51.15 -14.57
C MET A 1 0.08 -50.60 -14.13
N SER A 2 -0.03 -49.29 -13.86
CA SER A 2 -1.31 -48.53 -13.81
C SER A 2 -1.03 -47.06 -13.46
N SER A 3 -0.15 -46.39 -14.23
CA SER A 3 0.18 -44.96 -14.02
C SER A 3 0.14 -44.14 -15.31
N SER A 4 -0.71 -44.53 -16.26
CA SER A 4 -0.78 -43.90 -17.59
C SER A 4 -2.16 -43.41 -18.02
N HIS A 5 -3.22 -43.67 -17.24
CA HIS A 5 -4.60 -43.31 -17.64
C HIS A 5 -5.22 -42.10 -16.91
N SER A 6 -4.66 -41.67 -15.77
CA SER A 6 -5.15 -40.49 -15.03
C SER A 6 -4.56 -39.16 -15.53
N LEU A 7 -3.48 -39.18 -16.31
CA LEU A 7 -2.83 -37.98 -16.86
C LEU A 7 -3.39 -37.54 -18.23
N GLN A 8 -4.23 -38.35 -18.87
CA GLN A 8 -4.81 -38.04 -20.20
C GLN A 8 -6.21 -37.41 -20.13
N VAL A 9 -6.91 -37.49 -19.00
CA VAL A 9 -8.24 -36.90 -18.82
C VAL A 9 -8.18 -35.39 -18.52
N PHE A 10 -7.02 -34.85 -18.13
CA PHE A 10 -6.82 -33.41 -17.93
C PHE A 10 -6.58 -32.60 -19.23
N LYS A 11 -6.54 -33.26 -20.39
CA LYS A 11 -6.28 -32.61 -21.69
C LYS A 11 -7.51 -32.17 -22.48
N ALA A 12 -8.74 -32.46 -22.01
CA ALA A 12 -9.93 -32.29 -22.85
C ALA A 12 -11.11 -31.52 -22.22
N THR A 13 -10.99 -30.93 -21.03
CA THR A 13 -12.10 -30.20 -20.42
C THR A 13 -11.90 -28.69 -20.45
N ARG A 14 -12.81 -28.06 -21.20
CA ARG A 14 -13.04 -26.61 -21.40
C ARG A 14 -13.30 -25.82 -20.10
N THR A 15 -13.16 -26.45 -18.94
CA THR A 15 -13.65 -26.04 -17.62
C THR A 15 -12.59 -25.31 -16.79
N GLY A 16 -11.30 -25.54 -17.02
CA GLY A 16 -10.22 -24.73 -16.40
C GLY A 16 -10.08 -23.33 -16.99
N ARG A 17 -10.76 -23.05 -18.11
CA ARG A 17 -10.74 -21.76 -18.82
C ARG A 17 -11.66 -20.70 -18.21
N ILE A 18 -12.62 -21.13 -17.38
CA ILE A 18 -13.77 -20.30 -16.99
C ILE A 18 -13.57 -19.58 -15.65
N LEU A 19 -12.61 -19.98 -14.79
CA LEU A 19 -12.54 -19.40 -13.45
C LEU A 19 -11.58 -18.20 -13.28
N LEU A 20 -10.59 -18.01 -14.15
CA LEU A 20 -9.52 -17.02 -13.91
C LEU A 20 -9.10 -16.19 -15.13
N VAL A 21 -9.33 -16.68 -16.35
CA VAL A 21 -8.94 -15.99 -17.59
C VAL A 21 -10.05 -15.05 -18.08
N ASP A 22 -11.27 -15.58 -18.08
CA ASP A 22 -12.51 -14.83 -18.23
C ASP A 22 -13.19 -14.74 -16.87
N ALA A 23 -12.55 -14.12 -15.86
CA ALA A 23 -13.28 -13.74 -14.66
C ALA A 23 -14.57 -13.06 -15.14
N PRO A 24 -15.77 -13.58 -14.78
CA PRO A 24 -17.04 -13.04 -15.26
C PRO A 24 -16.98 -11.53 -15.17
N PRO A 25 -17.51 -10.77 -16.14
CA PRO A 25 -17.48 -9.31 -16.10
C PRO A 25 -17.90 -8.76 -14.73
N VAL A 26 -18.83 -9.46 -14.07
CA VAL A 26 -19.22 -9.28 -12.66
C VAL A 26 -18.02 -9.28 -11.69
N ILE A 27 -17.15 -10.29 -11.69
CA ILE A 27 -15.97 -10.37 -10.81
C ILE A 27 -15.00 -9.22 -11.08
N ARG A 28 -14.74 -8.91 -12.36
CA ARG A 28 -13.86 -7.78 -12.72
C ARG A 28 -14.43 -6.45 -12.21
N THR A 29 -15.73 -6.25 -12.36
CA THR A 29 -16.44 -5.08 -11.83
C THR A 29 -16.41 -5.04 -10.31
N CYS A 30 -16.67 -6.15 -9.62
CA CYS A 30 -16.62 -6.22 -8.16
C CYS A 30 -15.23 -5.88 -7.62
N LEU A 31 -14.15 -6.42 -8.22
CA LEU A 31 -12.78 -6.11 -7.83
C LEU A 31 -12.42 -4.65 -8.08
N ALA A 32 -12.87 -4.09 -9.21
CA ALA A 32 -12.66 -2.67 -9.52
C ALA A 32 -13.38 -1.75 -8.52
N VAL A 33 -14.62 -2.07 -8.18
CA VAL A 33 -15.40 -1.33 -7.16
C VAL A 33 -14.73 -1.46 -5.79
N LEU A 34 -14.32 -2.65 -5.39
CA LEU A 34 -13.61 -2.88 -4.12
C LEU A 34 -12.31 -2.06 -4.08
N CYS A 35 -11.53 -2.06 -5.16
CA CYS A 35 -10.31 -1.27 -5.25
C CYS A 35 -10.61 0.24 -5.13
N ALA A 36 -11.67 0.73 -5.78
CA ALA A 36 -12.07 2.12 -5.66
C ALA A 36 -12.45 2.50 -4.22
N ILE A 37 -13.21 1.63 -3.53
CA ILE A 37 -13.56 1.82 -2.11
C ILE A 37 -12.29 1.85 -1.25
N VAL A 38 -11.36 0.92 -1.46
CA VAL A 38 -10.09 0.86 -0.73
C VAL A 38 -9.29 2.15 -0.88
N VAL A 39 -9.20 2.67 -2.12
CA VAL A 39 -8.49 3.94 -2.39
C VAL A 39 -9.20 5.13 -1.75
N VAL A 40 -10.53 5.20 -1.83
CA VAL A 40 -11.30 6.30 -1.21
C VAL A 40 -11.12 6.31 0.31
N VAL A 41 -11.21 5.14 0.95
CA VAL A 41 -11.00 5.03 2.41
C VAL A 41 -9.55 5.36 2.78
N ASP A 42 -8.57 5.01 1.95
CA ASP A 42 -7.19 5.41 2.19
C ASP A 42 -6.98 6.94 2.08
N VAL A 43 -7.61 7.59 1.10
CA VAL A 43 -7.51 9.06 0.92
C VAL A 43 -8.22 9.84 2.03
N ILE A 44 -9.30 9.29 2.59
CA ILE A 44 -10.10 9.97 3.62
C ILE A 44 -9.63 9.54 5.01
N SER A 45 -9.79 8.26 5.37
CA SER A 45 -9.59 7.77 6.74
C SER A 45 -8.11 7.59 7.14
N ASN A 46 -7.21 7.53 6.16
CA ASN A 46 -5.77 7.34 6.38
C ASN A 46 -4.96 8.56 5.94
N ASN A 47 -5.59 9.73 5.98
CA ASN A 47 -4.95 11.02 5.76
C ASN A 47 -4.66 11.67 7.12
N TRP A 48 -3.38 11.99 7.35
CA TRP A 48 -2.92 12.51 8.63
C TRP A 48 -3.45 13.91 8.94
N GLU A 49 -3.56 14.78 7.93
CA GLU A 49 -4.13 16.12 8.10
C GLU A 49 -5.61 16.05 8.43
N LEU A 50 -6.36 15.18 7.74
CA LEU A 50 -7.79 15.04 8.00
C LEU A 50 -8.02 14.43 9.39
N ASN A 51 -7.32 13.35 9.74
CA ASN A 51 -7.47 12.69 11.03
C ASN A 51 -7.00 13.59 12.19
N ASP A 52 -5.98 14.42 12.01
CA ASP A 52 -5.59 15.41 13.03
C ASP A 52 -6.66 16.50 13.23
N LEU A 53 -7.30 16.96 12.14
CA LEU A 53 -8.30 18.02 12.17
C LEU A 53 -9.65 17.56 12.75
N ILE A 54 -10.18 16.43 12.27
CA ILE A 54 -11.51 15.94 12.66
C ILE A 54 -11.45 14.85 13.73
N GLY A 55 -10.27 14.27 13.95
CA GLY A 55 -10.08 13.24 14.95
C GLY A 55 -10.09 13.87 16.33
N ASN A 56 -10.85 13.26 17.23
CA ASN A 56 -10.96 13.67 18.63
C ASN A 56 -9.69 13.30 19.45
N GLY A 57 -8.51 13.38 18.84
CA GLY A 57 -7.24 12.91 19.42
C GLY A 57 -6.74 13.78 20.57
N GLN A 58 -7.13 15.06 20.60
CA GLN A 58 -6.72 15.97 21.68
C GLN A 58 -7.27 15.57 23.06
N THR A 59 -8.30 14.72 23.12
CA THR A 59 -8.86 14.19 24.37
C THR A 59 -7.85 13.39 25.19
N PHE A 60 -6.86 12.78 24.55
CA PHE A 60 -5.80 12.05 25.25
C PHE A 60 -4.90 12.97 26.10
N PHE A 61 -4.89 14.28 25.82
CA PHE A 61 -4.01 15.22 26.51
C PHE A 61 -4.61 15.82 27.79
N THR A 62 -5.91 15.61 28.03
CA THR A 62 -6.64 16.17 29.18
C THR A 62 -5.89 16.14 30.53
N PRO A 63 -5.26 15.05 30.96
CA PRO A 63 -4.60 15.01 32.28
C PRO A 63 -3.30 15.84 32.35
N VAL A 64 -2.68 16.15 31.21
CA VAL A 64 -1.33 16.75 31.13
C VAL A 64 -1.31 18.10 30.43
N LEU A 65 -2.48 18.73 30.23
CA LEU A 65 -2.58 20.04 29.57
C LEU A 65 -1.82 21.15 30.31
N SER A 66 -1.72 21.04 31.64
CA SER A 66 -0.97 21.96 32.50
C SER A 66 0.47 21.52 32.75
N VAL A 67 0.94 20.47 32.08
CA VAL A 67 2.26 19.88 32.32
C VAL A 67 3.21 20.27 31.20
N SER A 68 4.24 21.04 31.52
CA SER A 68 5.22 21.55 30.55
C SER A 68 6.51 20.71 30.48
N SER A 69 6.82 19.95 31.52
CA SER A 69 8.07 19.18 31.65
C SER A 69 7.88 17.93 32.51
N LYS A 70 8.90 17.07 32.56
CA LYS A 70 8.91 15.91 33.46
C LYS A 70 8.85 16.29 34.95
N ASP A 71 9.43 17.43 35.34
CA ASP A 71 9.49 17.87 36.74
C ASP A 71 8.13 18.42 37.17
N ASP A 72 7.45 19.10 36.25
CA ASP A 72 6.07 19.55 36.41
C ASP A 72 5.12 18.35 36.57
N LEU A 73 5.35 17.28 35.78
CA LEU A 73 4.60 16.03 35.91
C LEU A 73 4.78 15.39 37.30
N ASP A 74 6.01 15.31 37.82
CA ASP A 74 6.32 14.75 39.15
C ASP A 74 5.78 15.61 40.31
N SER A 75 5.53 16.89 40.04
CA SER A 75 4.90 17.82 41.00
C SER A 75 3.38 17.68 41.06
N GLN A 76 2.72 17.35 39.94
CA GLN A 76 1.26 17.27 39.82
C GLN A 76 0.68 15.87 40.09
N PHE A 77 1.49 14.82 39.93
CA PHE A 77 1.09 13.42 40.13
C PHE A 77 1.97 12.76 41.21
N SER A 78 1.42 11.79 41.93
CA SER A 78 2.20 10.95 42.84
C SER A 78 2.73 9.73 42.11
N PHE A 79 4.04 9.52 42.17
CA PHE A 79 4.75 8.40 41.57
C PHE A 79 5.40 7.51 42.64
N PRO A 80 5.46 6.18 42.42
CA PRO A 80 6.26 5.28 43.25
C PRO A 80 7.76 5.57 43.09
N SER A 81 8.56 5.33 44.13
CA SER A 81 10.00 5.64 44.12
C SER A 81 10.78 4.94 42.99
N ALA A 82 10.45 3.68 42.69
CA ALA A 82 11.08 2.89 41.64
C ALA A 82 10.40 2.99 40.27
N ALA A 83 9.34 3.81 40.15
CA ALA A 83 8.52 3.92 38.95
C ALA A 83 8.09 5.38 38.70
N SER A 84 9.07 6.29 38.80
CA SER A 84 8.90 7.74 38.67
C SER A 84 9.65 8.28 37.45
N PRO A 85 9.31 9.48 36.96
CA PRO A 85 10.06 10.14 35.90
C PRO A 85 11.56 10.28 36.21
N ALA A 86 11.91 10.44 37.49
CA ALA A 86 13.29 10.58 37.94
C ALA A 86 14.08 9.26 37.97
N SER A 87 13.39 8.10 38.10
CA SER A 87 14.05 6.78 38.14
C SER A 87 14.34 6.20 36.76
N MET A 88 13.82 6.80 35.69
CA MET A 88 14.04 6.35 34.31
C MET A 88 15.42 6.75 33.77
N SER A 89 15.89 6.06 32.71
CA SER A 89 17.12 6.44 31.99
C SER A 89 17.07 7.85 31.39
N ASN A 90 18.22 8.42 31.08
CA ASN A 90 18.34 9.75 30.48
C ASN A 90 17.59 9.85 29.14
N MET A 91 17.62 8.79 28.34
CA MET A 91 16.91 8.77 27.06
C MET A 91 15.39 8.75 27.25
N ALA A 92 14.88 7.98 28.23
CA ALA A 92 13.46 7.98 28.55
C ALA A 92 13.00 9.32 29.14
N GLN A 93 13.82 9.95 29.99
CA GLN A 93 13.58 11.30 30.49
C GLN A 93 13.53 12.33 29.35
N PHE A 94 14.44 12.24 28.38
CA PHE A 94 14.41 13.06 27.17
C PHE A 94 13.11 12.84 26.38
N MET A 95 12.74 11.58 26.12
CA MET A 95 11.52 11.25 25.38
C MET A 95 10.26 11.78 26.07
N LEU A 96 10.17 11.61 27.40
CA LEU A 96 9.05 12.14 28.18
C LEU A 96 9.01 13.67 28.14
N ASN A 97 10.14 14.34 28.36
CA ASN A 97 10.21 15.80 28.35
C ASN A 97 9.88 16.37 26.97
N TYR A 98 10.37 15.74 25.89
CA TYR A 98 10.02 16.10 24.52
C TYR A 98 8.51 16.02 24.28
N THR A 99 7.88 14.90 24.66
CA THR A 99 6.44 14.71 24.48
C THR A 99 5.62 15.71 25.30
N MET A 100 5.97 15.96 26.57
CA MET A 100 5.26 16.93 27.41
C MET A 100 5.40 18.36 26.88
N ALA A 101 6.62 18.77 26.51
CA ALA A 101 6.85 20.08 25.91
C ALA A 101 6.05 20.27 24.61
N ALA A 102 5.97 19.23 23.77
CA ALA A 102 5.22 19.25 22.52
C ALA A 102 3.69 19.34 22.76
N ILE A 103 3.16 18.63 23.75
CA ILE A 103 1.74 18.71 24.15
C ILE A 103 1.40 20.10 24.70
N TYR A 104 2.29 20.68 25.50
CA TYR A 104 2.11 21.98 26.12
C TYR A 104 2.19 23.13 25.10
N ALA A 105 3.20 23.12 24.22
CA ALA A 105 3.45 24.20 23.28
C ALA A 105 2.36 24.32 22.18
N ARG A 106 1.81 23.19 21.71
CA ARG A 106 0.79 23.14 20.64
C ARG A 106 1.15 23.96 19.39
N ASP A 107 2.41 23.94 19.01
CA ASP A 107 2.99 24.68 17.87
C ASP A 107 2.55 24.17 16.49
N GLY A 108 1.81 23.06 16.43
CA GLY A 108 1.36 22.43 15.17
C GLY A 108 2.46 21.64 14.46
N HIS A 109 3.56 21.29 15.13
CA HIS A 109 4.63 20.43 14.60
C HIS A 109 4.34 18.93 14.75
N HIS A 110 3.25 18.55 15.41
CA HIS A 110 2.83 17.15 15.56
C HIS A 110 1.42 16.91 15.02
N TYR A 111 1.19 15.71 14.49
CA TYR A 111 -0.14 15.15 14.27
C TYR A 111 -0.58 14.42 15.53
N VAL A 112 -1.83 14.60 15.92
CA VAL A 112 -2.51 13.93 17.03
C VAL A 112 -3.67 13.13 16.45
N LEU A 113 -3.38 11.88 16.13
CA LEU A 113 -4.25 11.01 15.36
C LEU A 113 -5.09 10.13 16.26
N THR A 114 -6.36 9.95 15.91
CA THR A 114 -7.19 8.89 16.51
C THR A 114 -6.95 7.58 15.76
N ALA A 115 -6.79 6.47 16.47
CA ALA A 115 -6.52 5.14 15.92
C ALA A 115 -7.64 4.13 16.21
N GLY A 116 -8.79 4.62 16.68
CA GLY A 116 -10.01 3.84 16.90
C GLY A 116 -10.20 3.39 18.35
N THR A 117 -11.26 2.61 18.56
CA THR A 117 -11.60 2.02 19.86
C THR A 117 -11.61 0.49 19.75
N TYR A 118 -11.12 -0.17 20.78
CA TYR A 118 -10.90 -1.61 20.84
C TYR A 118 -11.57 -2.16 22.09
N THR A 119 -12.38 -3.20 21.96
CA THR A 119 -13.00 -3.84 23.12
C THR A 119 -11.96 -4.67 23.87
N ILE A 120 -11.87 -4.50 25.18
CA ILE A 120 -10.96 -5.26 26.05
C ILE A 120 -11.62 -6.62 26.34
N GLN A 121 -11.14 -7.69 25.69
CA GLN A 121 -11.76 -9.02 25.79
C GLN A 121 -10.98 -10.00 26.68
N SER A 122 -9.71 -9.73 26.97
CA SER A 122 -8.85 -10.65 27.73
C SER A 122 -7.80 -9.90 28.54
N ASP A 123 -7.22 -10.58 29.52
CA ASP A 123 -6.13 -10.08 30.37
C ASP A 123 -4.87 -9.73 29.57
N ALA A 124 -4.72 -10.26 28.34
CA ALA A 124 -3.61 -9.90 27.46
C ALA A 124 -3.65 -8.42 27.03
N SER A 125 -4.83 -7.79 27.08
CA SER A 125 -5.05 -6.38 26.81
C SER A 125 -5.04 -5.51 28.07
N ASP A 126 -4.77 -6.08 29.25
CA ASP A 126 -4.76 -5.33 30.51
C ASP A 126 -3.51 -4.46 30.63
N ILE A 127 -3.69 -3.15 30.39
CA ILE A 127 -2.67 -2.11 30.63
C ILE A 127 -2.93 -1.32 31.93
N CYS A 128 -3.80 -1.79 32.81
CA CYS A 128 -4.06 -1.15 34.11
C CYS A 128 -3.27 -1.80 35.24
N SER A 129 -2.88 -3.07 35.11
CA SER A 129 -2.15 -3.84 36.13
C SER A 129 -0.89 -3.16 36.71
N VAL A 130 -0.22 -2.33 35.91
CA VAL A 130 0.98 -1.57 36.31
C VAL A 130 0.69 -0.49 37.36
N LEU A 131 -0.57 -0.13 37.63
CA LEU A 131 -0.92 0.82 38.71
C LEU A 131 -0.83 0.20 40.11
N ALA A 132 -0.57 -1.10 40.24
CA ALA A 132 -0.43 -1.77 41.54
C ALA A 132 0.93 -1.45 42.19
N HIS A 133 1.00 -0.29 42.85
CA HIS A 133 2.18 0.20 43.56
C HIS A 133 1.81 0.94 44.86
N THR A 134 2.85 1.29 45.62
CA THR A 134 2.76 2.16 46.79
C THR A 134 3.10 3.59 46.39
N TYR A 135 2.19 4.52 46.65
CA TYR A 135 2.27 5.92 46.25
C TYR A 135 2.44 6.83 47.46
N PRO A 136 3.49 7.66 47.53
CA PRO A 136 3.66 8.60 48.64
C PRO A 136 2.62 9.72 48.57
N ILE A 137 2.01 10.07 49.70
CA ILE A 137 1.09 11.20 49.79
C ILE A 137 1.84 12.41 50.36
N THR A 138 1.91 13.49 49.58
CA THR A 138 2.47 14.77 50.02
C THR A 138 1.42 15.85 49.92
N SER A 139 1.38 16.77 50.88
CA SER A 139 0.36 17.83 50.96
C SER A 139 0.31 18.73 49.71
N SER A 140 1.43 18.81 48.96
CA SER A 140 1.52 19.53 47.68
C SER A 140 0.77 18.86 46.52
N ARG A 141 0.47 17.55 46.61
CA ARG A 141 -0.12 16.74 45.54
C ARG A 141 -1.58 16.37 45.80
N THR A 142 -2.11 16.69 46.97
CA THR A 142 -3.50 16.44 47.35
C THR A 142 -4.38 17.62 47.00
N THR A 143 -5.53 17.34 46.40
CA THR A 143 -6.57 18.36 46.11
C THR A 143 -7.85 18.02 46.86
N THR A 144 -8.52 19.05 47.38
CA THR A 144 -9.85 18.90 48.00
C THR A 144 -10.87 18.60 46.91
N ALA A 145 -11.39 17.37 46.89
CA ALA A 145 -12.44 16.96 45.99
C ALA A 145 -13.76 17.66 46.37
N VAL A 146 -14.34 18.37 45.42
CA VAL A 146 -15.68 18.96 45.53
C VAL A 146 -16.67 17.99 44.91
N THR A 147 -17.51 17.35 45.71
CA THR A 147 -18.63 16.54 45.22
C THR A 147 -19.80 17.44 44.80
N PHE A 148 -20.33 17.24 43.59
CA PHE A 148 -21.49 17.96 43.04
C PHE A 148 -22.85 17.63 43.72
N THR A 149 -22.87 16.69 44.66
CA THR A 149 -24.01 16.47 45.54
C THR A 149 -23.85 17.37 46.75
N GLY A 150 -24.77 18.31 47.01
CA GLY A 150 -24.72 19.39 48.01
C GLY A 150 -24.56 19.01 49.49
N SER A 151 -23.66 18.08 49.80
CA SER A 151 -23.18 17.71 51.13
C SER A 151 -21.69 18.08 51.22
N PRO A 152 -21.28 18.92 52.19
CA PRO A 152 -19.90 19.31 52.37
C PRO A 152 -19.13 18.14 53.01
N THR A 153 -18.66 17.21 52.19
CA THR A 153 -17.59 16.29 52.59
C THR A 153 -16.32 16.72 51.87
N ASN A 154 -15.42 17.39 52.60
CA ASN A 154 -14.08 17.73 52.14
C ASN A 154 -13.28 16.42 52.00
N LYS A 155 -13.49 15.70 50.89
CA LYS A 155 -12.72 14.49 50.59
C LYS A 155 -11.41 14.90 49.96
N THR A 156 -10.28 14.38 50.43
CA THR A 156 -8.99 14.59 49.78
C THR A 156 -8.84 13.62 48.62
N SER A 157 -8.28 14.09 47.51
CA SER A 157 -8.01 13.28 46.32
C SER A 157 -6.58 13.46 45.84
N ILE A 158 -6.06 12.44 45.18
CA ILE A 158 -4.70 12.39 44.66
C ILE A 158 -4.70 11.82 43.24
N ARG A 159 -3.82 12.32 42.38
CA ARG A 159 -3.62 11.76 41.04
C ARG A 159 -2.42 10.83 41.06
N LEU A 160 -2.59 9.62 40.54
CA LEU A 160 -1.55 8.59 40.52
C LEU A 160 -0.85 8.58 39.16
N GLY A 161 0.46 8.38 39.15
CA GLY A 161 1.27 8.23 37.95
C GLY A 161 2.27 7.08 38.09
N VAL A 162 2.58 6.40 36.99
CA VAL A 162 3.61 5.36 36.93
C VAL A 162 4.43 5.57 35.66
N ALA A 163 5.76 5.53 35.77
CA ALA A 163 6.67 5.70 34.66
C ALA A 163 7.75 4.61 34.65
N HIS A 164 7.90 3.95 33.50
CA HIS A 164 8.91 2.93 33.28
C HIS A 164 9.55 3.06 31.92
N ASP A 165 10.81 2.63 31.82
CA ASP A 165 11.53 2.57 30.56
C ASP A 165 12.26 1.24 30.38
N ASN A 166 12.22 0.77 29.14
CA ASN A 166 12.80 -0.51 28.75
C ASN A 166 13.47 -0.39 27.38
N LEU A 167 14.55 -1.14 27.20
CA LEU A 167 15.17 -1.39 25.90
C LEU A 167 14.77 -2.77 25.40
N VAL A 168 14.07 -2.84 24.27
CA VAL A 168 13.60 -4.09 23.68
C VAL A 168 14.66 -4.66 22.77
N TYR A 169 15.10 -5.86 23.12
CA TYR A 169 16.03 -6.71 22.39
C TYR A 169 15.25 -7.72 21.54
N VAL A 170 15.71 -7.96 20.32
CA VAL A 170 15.11 -8.92 19.38
C VAL A 170 16.20 -9.79 18.76
N ARG A 171 15.97 -11.10 18.70
CA ARG A 171 16.84 -12.07 18.06
C ARG A 171 16.27 -12.51 16.71
N GLY A 172 17.13 -12.55 15.69
CA GLY A 172 16.76 -12.97 14.34
C GLY A 172 15.90 -11.96 13.58
N ASN A 173 15.46 -12.33 12.39
CA ASN A 173 14.51 -11.57 11.59
C ASN A 173 13.53 -12.55 10.93
N THR A 174 12.58 -12.07 10.13
CA THR A 174 11.59 -12.96 9.54
C THR A 174 12.21 -14.09 8.71
N LEU A 175 13.26 -13.80 7.93
CA LEU A 175 13.91 -14.81 7.10
C LEU A 175 14.66 -15.84 7.95
N SER A 176 15.40 -15.41 8.98
CA SER A 176 16.09 -16.35 9.88
C SER A 176 15.10 -17.18 10.69
N ASN A 177 13.98 -16.58 11.12
CA ASN A 177 12.92 -17.30 11.82
C ASN A 177 12.30 -18.37 10.92
N PHE A 178 12.12 -18.08 9.63
CA PHE A 178 11.56 -19.03 8.67
C PHE A 178 12.54 -20.14 8.25
N PHE A 179 13.79 -19.80 7.90
CA PHE A 179 14.75 -20.76 7.34
C PHE A 179 15.57 -21.51 8.40
N VAL A 180 15.89 -20.86 9.52
CA VAL A 180 16.81 -21.39 10.55
C VAL A 180 16.05 -21.78 11.81
N GLY A 181 14.82 -21.28 12.00
CA GLY A 181 14.06 -21.53 13.21
C GLY A 181 14.63 -20.79 14.42
N THR A 182 15.21 -19.59 14.23
CA THR A 182 15.76 -18.81 15.35
C THR A 182 14.74 -18.56 16.47
N ALA A 183 13.46 -18.45 16.13
CA ALA A 183 12.36 -18.35 17.11
C ALA A 183 12.07 -19.64 17.91
N SER A 184 12.56 -20.79 17.47
CA SER A 184 12.45 -22.07 18.20
C SER A 184 13.61 -22.34 19.16
N SER A 185 14.64 -21.48 19.16
CA SER A 185 15.69 -21.54 20.17
C SER A 185 15.13 -21.11 21.53
N PRO A 186 15.64 -21.65 22.66
CA PRO A 186 15.17 -21.26 23.98
C PRO A 186 15.21 -19.73 24.15
N PRO A 187 14.15 -19.10 24.70
CA PRO A 187 14.16 -17.67 24.97
C PRO A 187 15.23 -17.34 26.02
N ALA A 188 15.71 -16.10 26.02
CA ALA A 188 16.67 -15.68 27.04
C ALA A 188 16.06 -15.83 28.46
N PRO A 189 16.86 -16.24 29.47
CA PRO A 189 16.38 -16.31 30.84
C PRO A 189 15.82 -14.96 31.33
N PRO A 190 14.76 -14.97 32.17
CA PRO A 190 14.27 -13.75 32.81
C PRO A 190 15.40 -13.02 33.57
N GLY A 191 15.45 -11.69 33.46
CA GLY A 191 16.48 -10.88 34.11
C GLY A 191 17.87 -10.91 33.43
N SER A 192 17.97 -11.44 32.20
CA SER A 192 19.22 -11.41 31.43
C SER A 192 19.75 -9.99 31.24
N THR A 193 21.04 -9.80 31.50
CA THR A 193 21.75 -8.52 31.29
C THR A 193 22.04 -8.27 29.80
N HIS A 194 22.40 -7.04 29.46
CA HIS A 194 22.84 -6.66 28.11
C HIS A 194 23.89 -7.63 27.53
N ALA A 195 24.94 -7.94 28.30
CA ALA A 195 26.03 -8.82 27.86
C ALA A 195 25.55 -10.25 27.57
N THR A 196 24.58 -10.74 28.35
CA THR A 196 23.98 -12.06 28.15
C THR A 196 23.12 -12.07 26.89
N LEU A 197 22.32 -11.03 26.68
CA LEU A 197 21.44 -10.90 25.52
C LEU A 197 22.25 -10.81 24.21
N THR A 198 23.33 -10.02 24.19
CA THR A 198 24.20 -9.93 23.01
C THR A 198 24.95 -11.23 22.74
N ALA A 199 25.40 -11.94 23.78
CA ALA A 199 26.01 -13.27 23.63
C ALA A 199 25.04 -14.31 23.05
N LEU A 200 23.73 -14.17 23.33
CA LEU A 200 22.66 -15.00 22.77
C LEU A 200 22.20 -14.55 21.37
N GLY A 201 22.80 -13.50 20.81
CA GLY A 201 22.49 -12.98 19.47
C GLY A 201 21.30 -12.01 19.40
N TYR A 202 20.86 -11.46 20.52
CA TYR A 202 19.85 -10.41 20.54
C TYR A 202 20.47 -9.04 20.23
N VAL A 203 19.72 -8.21 19.51
CA VAL A 203 20.11 -6.83 19.18
C VAL A 203 19.02 -5.87 19.64
N ALA A 204 19.41 -4.70 20.15
CA ALA A 204 18.50 -3.64 20.57
C ALA A 204 17.72 -3.11 19.36
N ALA A 205 16.39 -3.14 19.44
CA ALA A 205 15.50 -2.85 18.31
C ALA A 205 14.53 -1.69 18.57
N ARG A 206 14.17 -1.42 19.84
CA ARG A 206 13.28 -0.32 20.21
C ARG A 206 13.53 0.14 21.63
N MET A 207 13.51 1.44 21.89
CA MET A 207 13.45 1.98 23.25
C MET A 207 12.03 2.45 23.55
N ASP A 208 11.57 2.13 24.75
CA ASP A 208 10.22 2.35 25.21
C ASP A 208 10.25 3.16 26.51
N CYS A 209 9.39 4.19 26.59
CA CYS A 209 9.10 4.96 27.79
C CYS A 209 7.58 4.97 27.96
N ASP A 210 7.09 4.25 28.97
CA ASP A 210 5.67 4.08 29.26
C ASP A 210 5.31 4.91 30.49
N THR A 211 4.54 5.96 30.27
CA THR A 211 4.02 6.81 31.36
C THR A 211 2.51 6.69 31.40
N ARG A 212 1.97 6.34 32.56
CA ARG A 212 0.54 6.18 32.80
C ARG A 212 0.13 7.13 33.92
N VAL A 213 -0.94 7.87 33.71
CA VAL A 213 -1.47 8.83 34.68
C VAL A 213 -2.96 8.66 34.81
N THR A 214 -3.50 8.99 35.99
CA THR A 214 -4.90 8.73 36.32
C THR A 214 -5.66 10.02 36.63
N THR A 215 -6.98 9.97 36.49
CA THR A 215 -7.87 10.95 37.11
C THR A 215 -7.80 10.85 38.65
N PRO A 216 -8.20 11.90 39.39
CA PRO A 216 -8.10 11.90 40.84
C PRO A 216 -8.80 10.71 41.51
N VAL A 217 -8.09 10.07 42.44
CA VAL A 217 -8.56 8.99 43.31
C VAL A 217 -8.81 9.55 44.70
N ILE A 218 -9.96 9.23 45.28
CA ILE A 218 -10.33 9.69 46.64
C ILE A 218 -9.54 8.89 47.66
N ILE A 219 -8.91 9.57 48.62
CA ILE A 219 -8.19 8.94 49.72
C ILE A 219 -9.23 8.42 50.76
N PRO A 220 -9.29 7.10 51.02
CA PRO A 220 -10.19 6.54 52.01
C PRO A 220 -9.69 6.83 53.44
N PRO A 221 -10.54 6.64 54.46
CA PRO A 221 -10.08 6.62 55.84
C PRO A 221 -8.93 5.60 56.04
N PRO A 222 -8.00 5.85 56.98
CA PRO A 222 -6.88 4.95 57.25
C PRO A 222 -7.32 3.50 57.47
N GLY A 223 -6.63 2.55 56.83
CA GLY A 223 -6.86 1.11 56.97
C GLY A 223 -8.14 0.58 56.30
N VAL A 224 -8.95 1.44 55.67
CA VAL A 224 -10.16 1.01 54.96
C VAL A 224 -9.84 0.68 53.51
N VAL A 225 -10.11 -0.57 53.11
CA VAL A 225 -9.99 -1.01 51.71
C VAL A 225 -11.15 -0.41 50.90
N SER A 226 -10.81 0.30 49.83
CA SER A 226 -11.76 0.96 48.93
C SER A 226 -11.55 0.49 47.50
N THR A 227 -12.63 0.55 46.71
CA THR A 227 -12.60 0.24 45.27
C THR A 227 -13.05 1.45 44.47
N ALA A 228 -12.36 1.75 43.36
CA ALA A 228 -12.73 2.85 42.47
C ALA A 228 -12.46 2.50 41.01
N ASN A 229 -13.36 2.97 40.13
CA ASN A 229 -13.13 2.95 38.68
C ASN A 229 -12.51 4.29 38.29
N VAL A 230 -11.30 4.23 37.75
CA VAL A 230 -10.47 5.40 37.49
C VAL A 230 -10.08 5.42 36.03
N THR A 231 -10.22 6.58 35.40
CA THR A 231 -9.77 6.77 34.03
C THR A 231 -8.25 6.90 34.02
N MET A 232 -7.58 6.07 33.21
CA MET A 232 -6.13 6.07 33.03
C MET A 232 -5.79 6.50 31.60
N TYR A 233 -4.83 7.40 31.50
CA TYR A 233 -4.23 7.85 30.25
C TYR A 233 -2.82 7.30 30.15
N ARG A 234 -2.47 6.79 28.97
CA ARG A 234 -1.16 6.24 28.67
C ARG A 234 -0.46 7.07 27.60
N PHE A 235 0.78 7.43 27.89
CA PHE A 235 1.72 8.06 26.98
C PHE A 235 2.88 7.10 26.78
N TYR A 236 2.80 6.31 25.72
CA TYR A 236 3.79 5.28 25.41
C TYR A 236 4.73 5.76 24.31
N ASN A 237 5.80 6.44 24.72
CA ASN A 237 6.82 6.99 23.85
C ASN A 237 7.74 5.88 23.35
N ARG A 238 7.98 5.84 22.04
CA ARG A 238 8.84 4.85 21.38
C ARG A 238 9.87 5.54 20.51
N ALA A 239 11.12 5.10 20.61
CA ALA A 239 12.21 5.55 19.74
C ALA A 239 12.86 4.36 19.03
N PHE A 240 13.26 4.58 17.77
CA PHE A 240 13.88 3.58 16.88
C PHE A 240 15.35 3.89 16.57
N CYS A 241 15.92 4.89 17.24
CA CYS A 241 17.33 5.18 17.32
C CYS A 241 17.61 5.96 18.61
N THR A 242 18.82 5.86 19.14
CA THR A 242 19.25 6.68 20.28
C THR A 242 19.25 8.16 19.89
N GLY A 243 18.63 9.02 20.71
CA GLY A 243 18.55 10.47 20.49
C GLY A 243 17.54 10.94 19.43
N CYS A 244 16.76 10.03 18.84
CA CYS A 244 15.77 10.38 17.83
C CYS A 244 14.44 10.83 18.45
N ASP A 245 13.73 11.69 17.71
CA ASP A 245 12.39 12.15 18.09
C ASP A 245 11.44 10.95 18.35
N PRO A 246 10.79 10.90 19.53
CA PRO A 246 9.92 9.81 19.88
C PRO A 246 8.60 9.86 19.08
N ILE A 247 8.01 8.69 18.91
CA ILE A 247 6.63 8.53 18.48
C ILE A 247 5.81 8.06 19.68
N THR A 248 4.73 8.76 20.01
CA THR A 248 3.93 8.44 21.19
C THR A 248 2.66 7.69 20.78
N GLU A 249 2.47 6.49 21.32
CA GLU A 249 1.17 5.83 21.34
C GLU A 249 0.38 6.37 22.54
N LEU A 250 -0.85 6.81 22.28
CA LEU A 250 -1.75 7.40 23.27
C LEU A 250 -2.83 6.36 23.58
N GLY A 251 -3.11 6.15 24.86
CA GLY A 251 -4.14 5.22 25.31
C GLY A 251 -5.05 5.84 26.35
N LEU A 252 -6.31 5.39 26.39
CA LEU A 252 -7.30 5.78 27.38
C LEU A 252 -8.14 4.57 27.76
N ASP A 253 -8.06 4.18 29.03
CA ASP A 253 -8.77 3.04 29.62
C ASP A 253 -9.48 3.43 30.93
N VAL A 254 -10.38 2.56 31.36
CA VAL A 254 -10.96 2.58 32.71
C VAL A 254 -10.38 1.41 33.50
N CYS A 255 -9.69 1.73 34.59
CA CYS A 255 -9.04 0.77 35.47
C CYS A 255 -9.85 0.60 36.76
N ALA A 256 -10.06 -0.64 37.18
CA ALA A 256 -10.63 -0.98 38.49
C ALA A 256 -9.51 -1.11 39.53
N LEU A 257 -9.49 -0.21 40.50
CA LEU A 257 -8.49 -0.18 41.57
C LEU A 257 -9.07 -0.73 42.87
N THR A 258 -8.28 -1.54 43.57
CA THR A 258 -8.49 -1.87 44.99
C THR A 258 -7.32 -1.33 45.78
N TYR A 259 -7.58 -0.46 46.75
CA TYR A 259 -6.52 0.32 47.40
C TYR A 259 -6.86 0.67 48.85
N VAL A 260 -5.82 0.94 49.64
CA VAL A 260 -5.92 1.28 51.06
C VAL A 260 -4.97 2.43 51.40
N TYR A 261 -5.38 3.32 52.29
CA TYR A 261 -4.52 4.37 52.84
C TYR A 261 -3.83 3.87 54.11
N ASP A 262 -2.50 3.94 54.13
CA ASP A 262 -1.68 3.66 55.30
C ASP A 262 -1.16 4.98 55.91
N ASP A 263 -1.63 5.28 57.11
CA ASP A 263 -1.30 6.51 57.83
C ASP A 263 0.12 6.46 58.45
N ALA A 264 0.66 5.26 58.71
CA ALA A 264 2.00 5.12 59.30
C ALA A 264 3.09 5.49 58.30
N THR A 265 2.91 5.13 57.03
CA THR A 265 3.83 5.46 55.94
C THR A 265 3.40 6.69 55.13
N ASN A 266 2.23 7.25 55.44
CA ASN A 266 1.57 8.31 54.69
C ASN A 266 1.56 7.98 53.17
N SER A 267 1.08 6.78 52.85
CA SER A 267 1.11 6.25 51.50
C SER A 267 -0.22 5.60 51.10
N LEU A 268 -0.56 5.71 49.82
CA LEU A 268 -1.68 5.00 49.21
C LEU A 268 -1.15 3.71 48.61
N VAL A 269 -1.60 2.57 49.12
CA VAL A 269 -1.21 1.25 48.62
C VAL A 269 -2.30 0.74 47.69
N VAL A 270 -2.01 0.66 46.39
CA VAL A 270 -2.89 0.00 45.42
C VAL A 270 -2.57 -1.50 45.44
N GLN A 271 -3.47 -2.28 46.04
CA GLN A 271 -3.30 -3.72 46.21
C GLN A 271 -3.47 -4.49 44.90
N SER A 272 -4.41 -4.04 44.05
CA SER A 272 -4.62 -4.61 42.73
C SER A 272 -5.22 -3.57 41.79
N SER A 273 -4.84 -3.65 40.52
CA SER A 273 -5.39 -2.87 39.42
C SER A 273 -5.60 -3.79 38.23
N HIS A 274 -6.69 -3.64 37.50
CA HIS A 274 -6.94 -4.37 36.25
C HIS A 274 -7.85 -3.56 35.33
N ALA A 275 -7.75 -3.81 34.03
CA ALA A 275 -8.62 -3.21 33.05
C ALA A 275 -10.03 -3.78 33.17
N TRP A 276 -11.05 -2.94 33.00
CA TRP A 276 -12.43 -3.40 33.04
C TRP A 276 -12.76 -4.22 31.78
N LEU A 277 -13.02 -5.52 31.95
CA LEU A 277 -13.36 -6.40 30.84
C LEU A 277 -14.70 -5.99 30.20
N GLY A 278 -14.73 -5.96 28.86
CA GLY A 278 -15.89 -5.51 28.08
C GLY A 278 -15.93 -4.00 27.82
N GLU A 279 -15.10 -3.19 28.48
CA GLU A 279 -14.94 -1.77 28.18
C GLU A 279 -14.06 -1.52 26.94
N SER A 280 -14.04 -0.28 26.48
CA SER A 280 -13.28 0.13 25.29
C SER A 280 -11.94 0.79 25.64
N HIS A 281 -10.85 0.28 25.08
CA HIS A 281 -9.57 0.97 24.96
C HIS A 281 -9.63 1.96 23.79
N ALA A 282 -9.50 3.26 24.06
CA ALA A 282 -9.33 4.24 22.99
C ALA A 282 -7.84 4.41 22.67
N LEU A 283 -7.49 4.27 21.39
CA LEU A 283 -6.12 4.37 20.91
C LEU A 283 -5.95 5.67 20.10
N GLY A 284 -4.85 6.35 20.35
CA GLY A 284 -4.38 7.49 19.57
C GLY A 284 -2.88 7.40 19.32
N MET A 285 -2.37 8.33 18.53
CA MET A 285 -0.94 8.45 18.26
C MET A 285 -0.52 9.89 18.04
N MET A 286 0.64 10.24 18.56
CA MET A 286 1.32 11.51 18.28
C MET A 286 2.51 11.25 17.37
N LEU A 287 2.54 11.90 16.21
CA LEU A 287 3.58 11.77 15.19
C LEU A 287 4.12 13.14 14.82
N GLN A 288 5.41 13.26 14.49
CA GLN A 288 5.97 14.51 13.98
C GLN A 288 5.47 14.80 12.55
N ARG A 289 5.09 16.06 12.30
CA ARG A 289 4.84 16.56 10.96
C ARG A 289 6.17 16.80 10.27
N SER A 290 6.44 16.08 9.18
CA SER A 290 7.70 16.20 8.44
C SER A 290 7.48 16.83 7.06
N GLY A 291 8.55 17.35 6.46
CA GLY A 291 8.51 17.74 5.05
C GLY A 291 8.14 16.57 4.12
N ALA A 292 8.50 15.35 4.51
CA ALA A 292 8.15 14.14 3.78
C ALA A 292 6.63 13.85 3.80
N SER A 293 5.96 14.00 4.95
CA SER A 293 4.51 13.79 5.03
C SER A 293 3.74 14.83 4.20
N LYS A 294 4.16 16.10 4.25
CA LYS A 294 3.60 17.16 3.38
C LYS A 294 3.87 16.88 1.89
N GLY A 295 5.10 16.49 1.54
CA GLY A 295 5.48 16.13 0.18
C GLY A 295 4.68 14.94 -0.38
N SER A 296 4.43 13.93 0.45
CA SER A 296 3.57 12.79 0.11
C SER A 296 2.17 13.25 -0.30
N LEU A 297 1.56 14.16 0.46
CA LEU A 297 0.22 14.68 0.17
C LEU A 297 0.16 15.39 -1.19
N TYR A 298 1.12 16.27 -1.48
CA TYR A 298 1.19 16.95 -2.77
C TYR A 298 1.39 15.98 -3.94
N MET A 299 2.26 14.96 -3.76
CA MET A 299 2.49 13.94 -4.78
C MET A 299 1.26 13.07 -5.03
N ARG A 300 0.47 12.74 -3.99
CA ARG A 300 -0.81 12.05 -4.14
C ARG A 300 -1.81 12.91 -4.91
N LEU A 301 -1.94 14.19 -4.54
CA LEU A 301 -2.84 15.12 -5.21
C LEU A 301 -2.47 15.25 -6.70
N PHE A 302 -1.19 15.45 -7.00
CA PHE A 302 -0.69 15.47 -8.37
C PHE A 302 -1.04 14.18 -9.12
N SER A 303 -0.79 13.03 -8.52
CA SER A 303 -1.06 11.72 -9.14
C SER A 303 -2.55 11.54 -9.44
N VAL A 304 -3.44 11.92 -8.53
CA VAL A 304 -4.90 11.84 -8.70
C VAL A 304 -5.36 12.79 -9.81
N VAL A 305 -4.93 14.04 -9.81
CA VAL A 305 -5.31 15.01 -10.86
C VAL A 305 -4.79 14.55 -12.22
N TYR A 306 -3.53 14.11 -12.28
CA TYR A 306 -2.90 13.62 -13.50
C TYR A 306 -3.65 12.43 -14.10
N VAL A 307 -3.99 11.43 -13.27
CA VAL A 307 -4.67 10.23 -13.75
C VAL A 307 -6.11 10.51 -14.17
N LEU A 308 -6.80 11.43 -13.48
CA LEU A 308 -8.15 11.85 -13.86
C LEU A 308 -8.14 12.57 -15.21
N VAL A 309 -7.24 13.54 -15.40
CA VAL A 309 -7.11 14.26 -16.68
C VAL A 309 -6.75 13.30 -17.80
N GLY A 310 -5.70 12.48 -17.61
CA GLY A 310 -5.27 11.50 -18.61
C GLY A 310 -6.35 10.47 -18.95
N TYR A 311 -7.07 9.96 -17.95
CA TYR A 311 -8.16 9.02 -18.18
C TYR A 311 -9.34 9.68 -18.91
N MET A 312 -9.76 10.89 -18.53
CA MET A 312 -10.84 11.61 -19.21
C MET A 312 -10.48 11.92 -20.67
N THR A 313 -9.22 12.26 -20.94
CA THR A 313 -8.67 12.39 -22.29
C THR A 313 -8.77 11.08 -23.07
N SER A 314 -8.44 9.94 -22.43
CA SER A 314 -8.51 8.61 -23.06
C SER A 314 -9.94 8.16 -23.43
N GLN A 315 -10.98 8.76 -22.82
CA GLN A 315 -12.39 8.48 -23.16
C GLN A 315 -12.82 9.12 -24.48
N LYS A 316 -11.99 10.01 -25.05
CA LYS A 316 -12.17 10.58 -26.38
C LYS A 316 -11.12 10.02 -27.35
N THR A 317 -11.45 10.07 -28.63
CA THR A 317 -10.52 9.63 -29.67
C THR A 317 -9.42 10.66 -29.85
N VAL A 318 -8.17 10.24 -29.66
CA VAL A 318 -6.99 11.09 -29.86
C VAL A 318 -6.65 11.12 -31.36
N ARG A 319 -6.15 12.25 -31.84
CA ARG A 319 -5.63 12.36 -33.21
C ARG A 319 -4.34 11.56 -33.37
N TRP A 320 -4.26 10.76 -34.43
CA TRP A 320 -3.02 10.11 -34.85
C TRP A 320 -1.94 11.15 -35.10
N THR A 321 -0.76 10.93 -34.55
CA THR A 321 0.38 11.84 -34.71
C THR A 321 1.53 11.14 -35.39
N ASP A 322 2.14 11.84 -36.34
CA ASP A 322 3.35 11.38 -37.00
C ASP A 322 4.57 11.86 -36.20
N GLY A 323 5.66 11.08 -36.20
CA GLY A 323 6.86 11.37 -35.40
C GLY A 323 7.46 12.77 -35.64
N ALA A 324 7.27 13.32 -36.85
CA ALA A 324 7.70 14.67 -37.23
C ALA A 324 6.91 15.80 -36.55
N SER A 325 5.76 15.52 -35.92
CA SER A 325 4.87 16.55 -35.36
C SER A 325 5.21 16.98 -33.92
N LEU A 326 6.06 16.22 -33.20
CA LEU A 326 6.41 16.44 -31.79
C LEU A 326 7.92 16.69 -31.65
N THR A 327 8.39 17.84 -32.13
CA THR A 327 9.82 18.16 -32.22
C THR A 327 10.39 18.68 -30.90
N THR A 328 9.60 19.39 -30.08
CA THR A 328 10.07 19.96 -28.81
C THR A 328 9.55 19.20 -27.58
N TRP A 329 10.30 19.26 -26.47
CA TRP A 329 9.90 18.64 -25.21
C TRP A 329 8.62 19.28 -24.63
N THR A 330 8.42 20.59 -24.83
CA THR A 330 7.21 21.30 -24.40
C THR A 330 5.98 20.83 -25.14
N GLN A 331 6.07 20.61 -26.45
CA GLN A 331 5.00 20.03 -27.26
C GLN A 331 4.68 18.60 -26.81
N LYS A 332 5.69 17.79 -26.45
CA LYS A 332 5.48 16.44 -25.92
C LYS A 332 4.72 16.44 -24.59
N ILE A 333 5.06 17.33 -23.67
CA ILE A 333 4.33 17.46 -22.39
C ILE A 333 2.91 17.97 -22.62
N LEU A 334 2.74 18.97 -23.49
CA LEU A 334 1.41 19.48 -23.81
C LEU A 334 0.54 18.40 -24.47
N TYR A 335 1.09 17.62 -25.39
CA TYR A 335 0.41 16.52 -26.06
C TYR A 335 0.09 15.35 -25.10
N MET A 336 0.93 15.13 -24.08
CA MET A 336 0.68 14.15 -23.02
C MET A 336 -0.54 14.50 -22.17
N VAL A 337 -0.75 15.78 -21.85
CA VAL A 337 -1.87 16.21 -20.98
C VAL A 337 -3.12 16.56 -21.79
N SER A 338 -2.94 17.23 -22.93
CA SER A 338 -4.01 17.80 -23.75
C SER A 338 -3.72 17.57 -25.24
N PRO A 339 -3.82 16.33 -25.74
CA PRO A 339 -3.70 16.05 -27.16
C PRO A 339 -4.87 16.65 -27.95
N ALA A 340 -4.74 16.70 -29.28
CA ALA A 340 -5.87 17.01 -30.15
C ALA A 340 -6.91 15.87 -30.10
N LEU A 341 -8.15 16.20 -29.69
CA LEU A 341 -9.22 15.24 -29.45
C LEU A 341 -10.35 15.41 -30.46
N TYR A 342 -10.86 14.29 -30.97
CA TYR A 342 -12.14 14.23 -31.66
C TYR A 342 -13.29 14.04 -30.66
N ARG A 343 -14.50 14.44 -31.07
CA ARG A 343 -15.71 14.32 -30.24
C ARG A 343 -16.19 12.86 -30.06
N TYR A 344 -15.63 11.90 -30.79
CA TYR A 344 -16.02 10.50 -30.72
C TYR A 344 -15.47 9.81 -29.47
N ARG A 345 -16.31 8.99 -28.84
CA ARG A 345 -15.97 8.24 -27.63
C ARG A 345 -15.02 7.08 -27.95
N SER A 346 -14.05 6.85 -27.08
CA SER A 346 -13.11 5.73 -27.12
C SER A 346 -13.28 4.90 -25.83
N HIS A 347 -13.42 3.58 -25.96
CA HIS A 347 -13.57 2.64 -24.82
C HIS A 347 -12.31 1.79 -24.61
N THR A 348 -11.17 2.32 -25.04
CA THR A 348 -9.91 1.58 -25.17
C THR A 348 -9.29 1.22 -23.82
N PHE A 349 -9.32 2.14 -22.87
CA PHE A 349 -8.73 1.95 -21.55
C PHE A 349 -9.79 1.96 -20.47
N SER A 350 -9.74 0.97 -19.59
CA SER A 350 -10.37 1.07 -18.27
C SER A 350 -9.50 1.92 -17.35
N PHE A 351 -10.09 2.48 -16.29
CA PHE A 351 -9.37 3.31 -15.33
C PHE A 351 -8.16 2.56 -14.73
N SER A 352 -8.37 1.33 -14.28
CA SER A 352 -7.28 0.51 -13.72
C SER A 352 -6.16 0.24 -14.74
N ALA A 353 -6.51 -0.08 -16.00
CA ALA A 353 -5.51 -0.32 -17.04
C ALA A 353 -4.66 0.92 -17.31
N PHE A 354 -5.28 2.11 -17.30
CA PHE A 354 -4.58 3.38 -17.43
C PHE A 354 -3.61 3.61 -16.26
N CYS A 355 -4.08 3.45 -15.01
CA CYS A 355 -3.26 3.67 -13.81
C CYS A 355 -2.04 2.76 -13.76
N PHE A 356 -2.23 1.45 -13.95
CA PHE A 356 -1.14 0.47 -13.82
C PHE A 356 -0.13 0.54 -14.96
N ASN A 357 -0.55 0.96 -16.15
CA ASN A 357 0.36 1.09 -17.28
C ASN A 357 1.07 2.44 -17.34
N SER A 358 0.51 3.52 -16.77
CA SER A 358 1.16 4.83 -16.81
C SER A 358 2.38 4.89 -15.89
N ASP A 359 3.55 5.18 -16.46
CA ASP A 359 4.80 5.30 -15.68
C ASP A 359 4.78 6.51 -14.75
N VAL A 360 4.35 7.67 -15.26
CA VAL A 360 4.28 8.90 -14.46
C VAL A 360 3.41 8.69 -13.24
N PHE A 361 2.24 8.05 -13.41
CA PHE A 361 1.38 7.75 -12.28
C PHE A 361 2.02 6.76 -11.29
N VAL A 362 2.51 5.61 -11.77
CA VAL A 362 3.07 4.58 -10.89
C VAL A 362 4.28 5.09 -10.10
N PHE A 363 5.21 5.80 -10.73
CA PHE A 363 6.40 6.31 -10.07
C PHE A 363 6.10 7.52 -9.16
N ALA A 364 5.22 8.45 -9.56
CA ALA A 364 4.82 9.57 -8.71
C ALA A 364 4.08 9.07 -7.46
N TYR A 365 3.19 8.08 -7.61
CA TYR A 365 2.45 7.50 -6.50
C TYR A 365 3.35 6.65 -5.60
N LEU A 366 4.30 5.90 -6.16
CA LEU A 366 5.35 5.21 -5.39
C LEU A 366 6.14 6.20 -4.54
N ALA A 367 6.60 7.31 -5.12
CA ALA A 367 7.35 8.33 -4.39
C ALA A 367 6.52 8.87 -3.21
N ALA A 368 5.22 9.10 -3.43
CA ALA A 368 4.32 9.50 -2.35
C ALA A 368 4.21 8.45 -1.23
N ILE A 369 4.16 7.16 -1.56
CA ILE A 369 4.12 6.08 -0.58
C ILE A 369 5.42 6.02 0.23
N LEU A 370 6.58 6.05 -0.45
CA LEU A 370 7.89 5.98 0.22
C LEU A 370 8.11 7.14 1.19
N LEU A 371 7.67 8.35 0.84
CA LEU A 371 7.73 9.51 1.73
C LEU A 371 6.86 9.36 2.99
N ASP A 372 5.79 8.57 2.92
CA ASP A 372 4.83 8.36 4.01
C ASP A 372 5.04 7.06 4.79
N GLU A 373 5.98 6.22 4.34
CA GLU A 373 6.10 4.84 4.79
C GLU A 373 6.41 4.73 6.29
N LYS A 374 7.24 5.65 6.82
CA LYS A 374 7.56 5.70 8.26
C LYS A 374 6.29 5.84 9.11
N SER A 375 5.48 6.86 8.84
CA SER A 375 4.26 7.14 9.61
C SER A 375 3.23 6.02 9.44
N CYS A 376 3.06 5.54 8.21
CA CYS A 376 2.13 4.45 7.89
C CYS A 376 2.51 3.13 8.57
N ALA A 377 3.80 2.78 8.62
CA ALA A 377 4.31 1.58 9.30
C ALA A 377 3.96 1.55 10.79
N VAL A 378 4.28 2.65 11.49
CA VAL A 378 4.09 2.71 12.94
C VAL A 378 2.61 2.75 13.29
N TYR A 379 1.84 3.55 12.57
CA TYR A 379 0.41 3.72 12.81
C TYR A 379 -0.39 2.45 12.51
N SER A 380 -0.18 1.81 11.35
CA SER A 380 -0.86 0.56 11.02
C SER A 380 -0.50 -0.58 11.97
N ARG A 381 0.76 -0.64 12.46
CA ARG A 381 1.18 -1.64 13.44
C ARG A 381 0.55 -1.42 14.82
N ALA A 382 0.45 -0.17 15.29
CA ALA A 382 -0.20 0.15 16.56
C ALA A 382 -1.66 -0.34 16.53
N MET A 383 -2.41 0.02 15.49
CA MET A 383 -3.79 -0.48 15.31
C MET A 383 -3.84 -2.01 15.22
N TYR A 384 -2.91 -2.61 14.50
CA TYR A 384 -2.85 -4.06 14.33
C TYR A 384 -2.61 -4.82 15.64
N THR A 385 -1.78 -4.26 16.53
CA THR A 385 -1.48 -4.88 17.83
C THR A 385 -2.74 -5.02 18.66
N TRP A 386 -3.53 -3.95 18.76
CA TRP A 386 -4.78 -3.92 19.51
C TRP A 386 -5.93 -4.66 18.82
N LEU A 387 -5.90 -4.77 17.49
CA LEU A 387 -6.89 -5.52 16.73
C LEU A 387 -6.78 -7.04 16.93
N LYS A 388 -5.63 -7.59 17.33
CA LYS A 388 -5.48 -9.05 17.53
C LYS A 388 -6.45 -9.59 18.58
N ASP A 389 -6.70 -8.80 19.62
CA ASP A 389 -7.50 -9.18 20.78
C ASP A 389 -8.88 -8.49 20.80
N SER A 390 -9.26 -7.84 19.69
CA SER A 390 -10.49 -7.05 19.56
C SER A 390 -11.19 -7.35 18.23
N ASN A 391 -12.53 -7.35 18.21
CA ASN A 391 -13.30 -7.65 17.01
C ASN A 391 -13.85 -6.37 16.33
N ASN A 392 -12.97 -5.59 15.70
CA ASN A 392 -13.36 -4.36 14.99
C ASN A 392 -13.08 -4.43 13.47
N GLY A 393 -14.10 -4.80 12.70
CA GLY A 393 -14.01 -4.95 11.24
C GLY A 393 -13.68 -3.65 10.49
N TRP A 394 -14.05 -2.48 11.02
CA TRP A 394 -13.71 -1.19 10.41
C TRP A 394 -12.21 -0.90 10.52
N ILE A 395 -11.62 -1.14 11.68
CA ILE A 395 -10.19 -0.99 11.92
C ILE A 395 -9.41 -1.98 11.05
N TRP A 396 -9.87 -3.23 10.96
CA TRP A 396 -9.29 -4.22 10.04
C TRP A 396 -9.26 -3.72 8.59
N PHE A 397 -10.38 -3.16 8.12
CA PHE A 397 -10.46 -2.62 6.77
C PHE A 397 -9.50 -1.44 6.56
N ARG A 398 -9.37 -0.52 7.52
CA ARG A 398 -8.41 0.59 7.46
C ARG A 398 -6.96 0.12 7.39
N ILE A 399 -6.58 -0.92 8.14
CA ILE A 399 -5.24 -1.50 8.08
C ILE A 399 -5.01 -2.13 6.71
N MET A 400 -6.01 -2.85 6.18
CA MET A 400 -5.95 -3.42 4.83
C MET A 400 -5.71 -2.34 3.78
N THR A 401 -6.41 -1.20 3.86
CA THR A 401 -6.25 -0.12 2.88
C THR A 401 -4.88 0.55 2.95
N MET A 402 -4.28 0.69 4.13
CA MET A 402 -2.89 1.14 4.27
C MET A 402 -1.90 0.17 3.63
N ASN A 403 -2.04 -1.13 3.90
CA ASN A 403 -1.14 -2.14 3.35
C ASN A 403 -1.31 -2.34 1.84
N PHE A 404 -2.50 -2.03 1.29
CA PHE A 404 -2.77 -2.06 -0.14
C PHE A 404 -1.85 -1.12 -0.94
N ARG A 405 -1.27 -0.09 -0.31
CA ARG A 405 -0.28 0.81 -0.93
C ARG A 405 0.94 0.06 -1.48
N LEU A 406 1.34 -1.06 -0.87
CA LEU A 406 2.47 -1.89 -1.34
C LEU A 406 2.25 -2.46 -2.75
N LEU A 407 1.01 -2.47 -3.26
CA LEU A 407 0.72 -2.84 -4.63
C LEU A 407 1.51 -2.01 -5.65
N TRP A 408 1.63 -0.70 -5.39
CA TRP A 408 2.31 0.22 -6.30
C TRP A 408 3.81 -0.03 -6.34
N LEU A 409 4.38 -0.53 -5.25
CA LEU A 409 5.78 -0.95 -5.20
C LEU A 409 6.00 -2.15 -6.13
N ASN A 410 5.13 -3.16 -6.13
CA ASN A 410 5.21 -4.28 -7.09
C ASN A 410 5.09 -3.82 -8.55
N CYS A 411 4.14 -2.92 -8.84
CA CYS A 411 3.97 -2.35 -10.17
C CYS A 411 5.23 -1.61 -10.63
N ALA A 412 5.83 -0.80 -9.76
CA ALA A 412 7.05 -0.07 -10.04
C ALA A 412 8.26 -1.02 -10.20
N MET A 413 8.37 -2.07 -9.39
CA MET A 413 9.42 -3.08 -9.51
C MET A 413 9.41 -3.75 -10.89
N LEU A 414 8.23 -4.09 -11.43
CA LEU A 414 8.13 -4.63 -12.80
C LEU A 414 8.58 -3.61 -13.85
N LYS A 415 8.12 -2.37 -13.75
CA LYS A 415 8.48 -1.31 -14.70
C LYS A 415 9.98 -1.06 -14.69
N THR A 416 10.57 -0.94 -13.50
CA THR A 416 12.02 -0.80 -13.32
C THR A 416 12.77 -2.02 -13.89
N ALA A 417 12.28 -3.24 -13.66
CA ALA A 417 12.88 -4.44 -14.24
C ALA A 417 12.87 -4.40 -15.78
N LYS A 418 11.75 -3.99 -16.41
CA LYS A 418 11.69 -3.82 -17.87
C LYS A 418 12.67 -2.76 -18.38
N ILE A 419 12.80 -1.63 -17.68
CA ILE A 419 13.75 -0.56 -18.03
C ILE A 419 15.19 -1.09 -17.94
N LEU A 420 15.56 -1.72 -16.83
CA LEU A 420 16.91 -2.26 -16.62
C LEU A 420 17.27 -3.31 -17.66
N VAL A 421 16.35 -4.23 -17.96
CA VAL A 421 16.56 -5.24 -18.99
C VAL A 421 16.66 -4.58 -20.37
N GLY A 422 15.89 -3.54 -20.66
CA GLY A 422 16.00 -2.76 -21.90
C GLY A 422 17.35 -2.06 -22.06
N LEU A 423 17.94 -1.57 -20.96
CA LEU A 423 19.27 -0.94 -20.97
C LEU A 423 20.41 -1.94 -21.14
N VAL A 424 20.28 -3.14 -20.56
CA VAL A 424 21.34 -4.16 -20.53
C VAL A 424 21.26 -5.12 -21.73
N ALA A 425 20.07 -5.41 -22.25
CA ALA A 425 19.90 -6.43 -23.27
C ALA A 425 20.36 -5.95 -24.65
N THR A 426 21.34 -6.66 -25.21
CA THR A 426 21.82 -6.49 -26.60
C THR A 426 20.84 -7.01 -27.65
N THR A 427 19.75 -7.66 -27.24
CA THR A 427 18.72 -8.19 -28.14
C THR A 427 17.87 -7.05 -28.69
N ARG A 428 18.29 -6.48 -29.82
CA ARG A 428 17.65 -5.35 -30.49
C ARG A 428 16.33 -5.68 -31.19
N HIS A 429 15.71 -6.84 -30.99
CA HIS A 429 14.47 -7.21 -31.68
C HIS A 429 13.32 -7.47 -30.71
N SER A 430 12.15 -6.89 -30.98
CA SER A 430 10.96 -7.14 -30.18
C SER A 430 10.61 -8.65 -30.23
N GLY A 431 10.48 -9.32 -29.08
CA GLY A 431 10.23 -10.77 -29.03
C GLY A 431 11.43 -11.68 -28.83
N GLY A 432 12.67 -11.16 -28.89
CA GLY A 432 13.86 -11.95 -28.55
C GLY A 432 14.12 -12.06 -27.04
N ASN A 433 13.60 -11.11 -26.26
CA ASN A 433 13.86 -11.02 -24.82
C ASN A 433 12.77 -11.68 -23.98
N VAL A 434 13.00 -12.94 -23.59
CA VAL A 434 12.07 -13.73 -22.77
C VAL A 434 11.77 -13.06 -21.43
N VAL A 435 12.75 -12.38 -20.82
CA VAL A 435 12.60 -11.72 -19.51
C VAL A 435 11.63 -10.56 -19.59
N VAL A 436 11.81 -9.64 -20.56
CA VAL A 436 10.87 -8.53 -20.77
C VAL A 436 9.48 -9.05 -21.10
N GLY A 437 9.39 -10.15 -21.84
CA GLY A 437 8.13 -10.82 -22.14
C GLY A 437 7.42 -11.38 -20.90
N PHE A 438 8.18 -11.91 -19.94
CA PHE A 438 7.67 -12.46 -18.68
C PHE A 438 7.24 -11.39 -17.66
N CYS A 439 7.78 -10.17 -17.75
CA CYS A 439 7.44 -9.06 -16.86
C CYS A 439 6.10 -8.37 -17.22
N ASN A 440 5.07 -9.14 -17.59
CA ASN A 440 3.75 -8.60 -17.95
C ASN A 440 2.61 -9.45 -17.37
N PHE A 441 1.49 -8.81 -17.09
CA PHE A 441 0.23 -9.40 -16.70
C PHE A 441 -0.77 -9.36 -17.85
N SER A 442 -1.54 -10.44 -17.98
CA SER A 442 -2.64 -10.56 -18.93
C SER A 442 -3.88 -9.80 -18.45
N SER A 443 -4.08 -9.69 -17.14
CA SER A 443 -5.27 -9.08 -16.54
C SER A 443 -4.96 -8.40 -15.22
N VAL A 444 -5.77 -7.39 -14.88
CA VAL A 444 -5.71 -6.66 -13.62
C VAL A 444 -5.99 -7.57 -12.40
N VAL A 445 -6.69 -8.69 -12.62
CA VAL A 445 -7.04 -9.63 -11.54
C VAL A 445 -5.79 -10.15 -10.80
N TYR A 446 -4.72 -10.48 -11.52
CA TYR A 446 -3.48 -10.96 -10.90
C TYR A 446 -2.79 -9.91 -10.04
N ILE A 447 -2.86 -8.64 -10.45
CA ILE A 447 -2.36 -7.50 -9.69
C ILE A 447 -3.12 -7.39 -8.37
N TYR A 448 -4.46 -7.45 -8.39
CA TYR A 448 -5.27 -7.38 -7.19
C TYR A 448 -5.10 -8.58 -6.25
N ILE A 449 -5.04 -9.80 -6.77
CA ILE A 449 -4.77 -11.01 -5.96
C ILE A 449 -3.43 -10.86 -5.24
N GLY A 450 -2.40 -10.35 -5.92
CA GLY A 450 -1.10 -10.12 -5.32
C GLY A 450 -1.11 -9.15 -4.16
N SER A 451 -2.03 -8.19 -4.13
CA SER A 451 -2.18 -7.24 -3.03
C SER A 451 -2.70 -7.89 -1.74
N LEU A 452 -3.47 -8.98 -1.85
CA LEU A 452 -3.98 -9.69 -0.67
C LEU A 452 -2.86 -10.27 0.19
N LEU A 453 -1.80 -10.80 -0.42
CA LEU A 453 -0.63 -11.28 0.32
C LEU A 453 0.13 -10.14 0.98
N LEU A 454 0.19 -8.96 0.33
CA LEU A 454 0.84 -7.77 0.90
C LEU A 454 0.05 -7.17 2.07
N SER A 455 -1.25 -7.45 2.17
CA SER A 455 -2.07 -7.05 3.32
C SER A 455 -1.56 -7.64 4.65
N GLN A 456 -0.81 -8.75 4.59
CA GLN A 456 -0.22 -9.45 5.74
C GLN A 456 1.12 -8.84 6.22
N ARG A 457 1.46 -7.63 5.76
CA ARG A 457 2.70 -6.93 6.16
C ARG A 457 2.90 -6.84 7.67
N ASN A 458 1.88 -6.48 8.44
CA ASN A 458 2.04 -6.32 9.89
C ASN A 458 2.28 -7.65 10.60
N ASN A 459 1.61 -8.71 10.15
CA ASN A 459 1.88 -10.09 10.56
C ASN A 459 3.34 -10.47 10.29
N PHE A 460 3.85 -10.13 9.11
CA PHE A 460 5.22 -10.41 8.72
C PHE A 460 6.25 -9.70 9.63
N ILE A 461 6.01 -8.43 9.96
CA ILE A 461 6.89 -7.64 10.84
C ILE A 461 6.85 -8.21 12.27
N ASP A 462 5.68 -8.54 12.80
CA ASP A 462 5.56 -9.09 14.15
C ASP A 462 6.17 -10.49 14.26
N TYR A 463 6.02 -11.33 13.22
CA TYR A 463 6.68 -12.64 13.16
C TYR A 463 8.21 -12.51 13.13
N GLY A 464 8.76 -11.51 12.44
CA GLY A 464 10.20 -11.23 12.45
C GLY A 464 10.74 -10.77 13.81
N ASN A 465 9.86 -10.28 14.67
CA ASN A 465 10.19 -9.76 15.99
C ASN A 465 9.53 -10.57 17.13
N SER A 466 9.19 -11.84 16.88
CA SER A 466 8.48 -12.69 17.84
C SER A 466 9.33 -13.04 19.06
N ASP A 467 10.63 -13.29 18.84
CA ASP A 467 11.60 -13.57 19.90
C ASP A 467 12.22 -12.27 20.40
N ARG A 468 11.60 -11.71 21.43
CA ARG A 468 11.94 -10.41 22.01
C ARG A 468 11.96 -10.44 23.53
N VAL A 469 12.85 -9.64 24.10
CA VAL A 469 13.02 -9.49 25.56
C VAL A 469 13.15 -8.01 25.88
N ALA A 470 12.45 -7.56 26.92
CA ALA A 470 12.56 -6.19 27.41
C ALA A 470 13.58 -6.13 28.55
N LEU A 471 14.63 -5.32 28.40
CA LEU A 471 15.58 -5.00 29.46
C LEU A 471 15.12 -3.71 30.15
N SER A 472 14.74 -3.78 31.42
CA SER A 472 14.26 -2.63 32.19
C SER A 472 15.39 -1.86 32.86
N SER A 473 15.21 -0.55 33.03
CA SER A 473 16.09 0.30 33.84
C SER A 473 16.23 -0.15 35.28
N THR A 474 15.20 -0.82 35.82
CA THR A 474 15.24 -1.44 37.15
C THR A 474 16.17 -2.64 37.26
N THR A 475 16.45 -3.31 36.13
CA THR A 475 17.34 -4.49 36.06
C THR A 475 18.79 -4.08 35.82
N GLN A 476 19.01 -3.11 34.92
CA GLN A 476 20.33 -2.62 34.56
C GLN A 476 20.22 -1.16 34.09
N ASN A 477 21.24 -0.34 34.37
CA ASN A 477 21.34 1.00 33.82
C ASN A 477 21.37 0.97 32.28
N LEU A 478 20.44 1.67 31.63
CA LEU A 478 20.29 1.74 30.18
C LEU A 478 21.11 2.85 29.51
N ASP A 479 21.66 3.80 30.28
CA ASP A 479 22.34 5.00 29.73
C ASP A 479 23.60 4.70 28.90
N GLY A 480 24.22 3.54 29.12
CA GLY A 480 25.38 3.07 28.36
C GLY A 480 25.03 2.28 27.09
N LEU A 481 23.74 2.06 26.80
CA LEU A 481 23.29 1.20 25.72
C LEU A 481 22.81 2.04 24.52
N SER A 482 23.31 1.70 23.34
CA SER A 482 22.92 2.35 22.10
C SER A 482 21.98 1.48 21.27
N LEU A 483 21.13 2.16 20.50
CA LEU A 483 20.20 1.55 19.56
C LEU A 483 20.45 2.12 18.17
N ASN A 484 20.84 1.23 17.26
CA ASN A 484 21.10 1.57 15.87
C ASN A 484 19.81 1.56 15.05
N LEU A 485 19.62 2.58 14.20
CA LEU A 485 18.47 2.68 13.31
C LEU A 485 18.35 1.47 12.38
N PHE A 486 19.45 0.91 11.89
CA PHE A 486 19.41 -0.23 10.96
C PHE A 486 18.92 -1.53 11.62
N ASP A 487 19.20 -1.69 12.91
CA ASP A 487 18.74 -2.83 13.72
C ASP A 487 17.36 -2.61 14.35
N SER A 488 16.78 -1.43 14.11
CA SER A 488 15.51 -1.03 14.66
C SER A 488 14.36 -1.94 14.22
N TRP A 489 13.29 -1.91 15.02
CA TRP A 489 12.10 -2.75 14.87
C TRP A 489 11.56 -2.86 13.44
N PHE A 490 11.55 -1.75 12.70
CA PHE A 490 10.98 -1.69 11.35
C PHE A 490 12.04 -1.90 10.25
N ILE A 491 13.22 -1.27 10.35
CA ILE A 491 14.22 -1.31 9.28
C ILE A 491 14.74 -2.73 9.05
N ARG A 492 14.97 -3.49 10.13
CA ARG A 492 15.40 -4.89 10.04
C ARG A 492 14.42 -5.80 9.28
N ALA A 493 13.13 -5.44 9.26
CA ALA A 493 12.09 -6.22 8.58
C ALA A 493 12.00 -5.90 7.07
N TYR A 494 12.50 -4.74 6.62
CA TYR A 494 12.37 -4.32 5.22
C TYR A 494 13.16 -5.20 4.25
N GLY A 495 14.32 -5.72 4.65
CA GLY A 495 15.06 -6.67 3.82
C GLY A 495 14.24 -7.93 3.50
N GLY A 496 13.60 -8.51 4.51
CA GLY A 496 12.71 -9.64 4.33
C GLY A 496 11.44 -9.30 3.55
N LEU A 497 10.87 -8.11 3.79
CA LEU A 497 9.69 -7.64 3.06
C LEU A 497 9.99 -7.48 1.56
N ALA A 498 11.17 -6.97 1.21
CA ALA A 498 11.62 -6.86 -0.17
C ALA A 498 11.67 -8.24 -0.85
N VAL A 499 12.24 -9.25 -0.19
CA VAL A 499 12.26 -10.63 -0.71
C VAL A 499 10.84 -11.15 -0.95
N ILE A 500 9.91 -10.96 -0.02
CA ILE A 500 8.51 -11.37 -0.20
C ILE A 500 7.86 -10.65 -1.38
N LEU A 501 8.09 -9.33 -1.53
CA LEU A 501 7.56 -8.57 -2.67
C LEU A 501 8.04 -9.18 -3.99
N PHE A 502 9.33 -9.49 -4.12
CA PHE A 502 9.89 -10.14 -5.30
C PHE A 502 9.31 -11.55 -5.54
N VAL A 503 9.23 -12.39 -4.50
CA VAL A 503 8.69 -13.75 -4.63
C VAL A 503 7.21 -13.73 -5.00
N ASN A 504 6.41 -12.89 -4.33
CA ASN A 504 5.00 -12.69 -4.64
C ASN A 504 4.80 -12.32 -6.11
N LEU A 505 5.59 -11.35 -6.59
CA LEU A 505 5.55 -10.91 -7.97
C LEU A 505 5.92 -12.03 -8.96
N ALA A 506 7.01 -12.75 -8.70
CA ALA A 506 7.48 -13.84 -9.55
C ALA A 506 6.46 -14.99 -9.62
N VAL A 507 5.85 -15.37 -8.49
CA VAL A 507 4.82 -16.40 -8.43
C VAL A 507 3.59 -16.00 -9.23
N LEU A 508 3.10 -14.77 -9.07
CA LEU A 508 1.91 -14.30 -9.80
C LEU A 508 2.13 -14.24 -11.30
N LEU A 509 3.30 -13.74 -11.74
CA LEU A 509 3.67 -13.77 -13.16
C LEU A 509 3.78 -15.20 -13.68
N ALA A 510 4.39 -16.11 -12.91
CA ALA A 510 4.51 -17.51 -13.32
C ALA A 510 3.14 -18.18 -13.45
N VAL A 511 2.23 -17.93 -12.51
CA VAL A 511 0.85 -18.43 -12.54
C VAL A 511 0.11 -17.86 -13.75
N ASP A 512 0.18 -16.54 -13.98
CA ASP A 512 -0.48 -15.92 -15.12
C ASP A 512 0.07 -16.45 -16.45
N HIS A 513 1.38 -16.45 -16.65
CA HIS A 513 2.00 -16.97 -17.87
C HIS A 513 1.71 -18.46 -18.10
N SER A 514 1.63 -19.26 -17.05
CA SER A 514 1.33 -20.70 -17.14
C SER A 514 -0.13 -20.95 -17.51
N LEU A 515 -1.08 -20.29 -16.82
CA LEU A 515 -2.51 -20.44 -17.09
C LEU A 515 -2.90 -19.85 -18.45
N ASN A 516 -2.29 -18.72 -18.83
CA ASN A 516 -2.57 -17.99 -20.06
C ASN A 516 -1.58 -18.25 -21.20
N TYR A 517 -0.82 -19.35 -21.15
CA TYR A 517 0.27 -19.60 -22.11
C TYR A 517 -0.18 -19.52 -23.58
N LYS A 518 -1.38 -20.01 -23.92
CA LYS A 518 -1.92 -19.94 -25.30
C LYS A 518 -2.22 -18.51 -25.72
N TRP A 519 -2.68 -17.67 -24.80
CA TRP A 519 -2.96 -16.27 -25.06
C TRP A 519 -1.65 -15.49 -25.22
N TRP A 520 -0.69 -15.67 -24.33
CA TRP A 520 0.65 -15.07 -24.45
C TRP A 520 1.37 -15.42 -25.75
N ARG A 521 1.27 -16.68 -26.19
CA ARG A 521 1.79 -17.10 -27.51
C ARG A 521 1.12 -16.39 -28.69
N ARG A 522 -0.14 -15.98 -28.56
CA ARG A 522 -0.85 -15.21 -29.60
C ARG A 522 -0.43 -13.74 -29.57
N VAL A 523 -0.38 -13.14 -28.38
CA VAL A 523 0.06 -11.75 -28.16
C VAL A 523 1.49 -11.54 -28.69
N ALA A 524 2.41 -12.44 -28.33
CA ALA A 524 3.81 -12.35 -28.73
C ALA A 524 4.06 -12.51 -30.25
N ARG A 525 3.04 -12.88 -31.03
CA ARG A 525 3.11 -13.01 -32.50
C ARG A 525 2.39 -11.90 -33.25
N ASN A 526 1.70 -11.01 -32.54
CA ASN A 526 1.01 -9.86 -33.10
C ASN A 526 1.85 -8.60 -32.90
N SER A 527 1.86 -7.69 -33.87
CA SER A 527 2.66 -6.47 -33.82
C SER A 527 2.23 -5.55 -32.67
N LEU A 528 0.93 -5.32 -32.49
CA LEU A 528 0.42 -4.47 -31.41
C LEU A 528 0.71 -5.09 -30.03
N GLY A 529 0.48 -6.40 -29.88
CA GLY A 529 0.81 -7.12 -28.65
C GLY A 529 2.30 -7.06 -28.29
N ARG A 530 3.18 -7.02 -29.29
CA ARG A 530 4.63 -6.89 -29.08
C ARG A 530 5.05 -5.47 -28.69
N GLN A 531 4.35 -4.44 -29.18
CA GLN A 531 4.58 -3.06 -28.74
C GLN A 531 4.31 -2.91 -27.23
N THR A 532 3.20 -3.47 -26.74
CA THR A 532 2.88 -3.45 -25.30
C THR A 532 3.80 -4.35 -24.47
N MET A 533 4.10 -5.55 -24.96
CA MET A 533 4.82 -6.57 -24.21
C MET A 533 6.33 -6.31 -24.15
N TYR A 534 6.95 -6.02 -25.29
CA TYR A 534 8.41 -5.93 -25.42
C TYR A 534 8.95 -4.54 -25.62
N ASN A 535 8.16 -3.61 -26.16
CA ASN A 535 8.67 -2.31 -26.63
C ASN A 535 8.25 -1.12 -25.77
N SER A 536 7.63 -1.41 -24.62
CA SER A 536 7.22 -0.42 -23.63
C SER A 536 7.33 -0.97 -22.22
N THR A 537 7.27 -0.07 -21.25
CA THR A 537 7.15 -0.37 -19.81
C THR A 537 5.73 -0.69 -19.37
N SER A 538 4.77 -0.82 -20.29
CA SER A 538 3.42 -1.31 -19.98
C SER A 538 3.52 -2.66 -19.28
N ILE A 539 2.76 -2.86 -18.21
CA ILE A 539 2.76 -4.13 -17.44
C ILE A 539 1.49 -4.93 -17.68
N LEU A 540 0.39 -4.29 -18.06
CA LEU A 540 -0.84 -4.94 -18.51
C LEU A 540 -0.86 -4.95 -20.03
N THR A 541 -1.06 -6.13 -20.60
CA THR A 541 -1.01 -6.33 -22.05
C THR A 541 -2.39 -6.44 -22.70
N ASP A 542 -3.43 -6.84 -21.98
CA ASP A 542 -4.79 -6.90 -22.55
C ASP A 542 -5.39 -5.50 -22.74
N LEU A 543 -5.34 -5.01 -23.97
CA LEU A 543 -5.98 -3.78 -24.43
C LEU A 543 -7.29 -4.04 -25.20
N GLY A 544 -7.92 -5.21 -25.00
CA GLY A 544 -9.12 -5.61 -25.73
C GLY A 544 -8.82 -6.30 -27.07
N PHE A 545 -7.83 -7.19 -27.09
CA PHE A 545 -7.43 -7.87 -28.33
C PHE A 545 -8.50 -8.84 -28.83
N HIS A 546 -9.09 -8.54 -29.98
CA HIS A 546 -9.93 -9.47 -30.73
C HIS A 546 -9.10 -10.18 -31.80
N PHE A 547 -8.59 -11.35 -31.45
CA PHE A 547 -7.82 -12.18 -32.39
C PHE A 547 -8.73 -12.73 -33.50
N VAL A 548 -8.33 -12.50 -34.74
CA VAL A 548 -8.99 -13.01 -35.95
C VAL A 548 -8.06 -14.03 -36.61
N GLU A 549 -8.62 -15.15 -37.05
CA GLU A 549 -7.87 -16.15 -37.81
C GLU A 549 -7.96 -15.82 -39.29
N ILE A 550 -6.80 -15.80 -39.96
CA ILE A 550 -6.70 -15.51 -41.39
C ILE A 550 -6.06 -16.70 -42.08
N ASP A 551 -6.76 -17.22 -43.08
CA ASP A 551 -6.31 -18.37 -43.86
C ASP A 551 -4.95 -18.08 -44.51
N GLY A 552 -4.01 -18.99 -44.31
CA GLY A 552 -2.65 -18.88 -44.82
C GLY A 552 -1.71 -17.98 -43.99
N PHE A 553 -2.15 -17.09 -43.11
CA PHE A 553 -1.22 -16.28 -42.31
C PHE A 553 -0.69 -17.06 -41.10
N LYS A 554 0.64 -17.23 -40.99
CA LYS A 554 1.26 -17.97 -39.88
C LYS A 554 1.30 -17.17 -38.56
N GLY A 555 1.15 -15.84 -38.62
CA GLY A 555 1.10 -14.94 -37.47
C GLY A 555 -0.28 -14.92 -36.80
N ARG A 556 -0.56 -13.90 -35.98
CA ARG A 556 -1.85 -13.74 -35.31
C ARG A 556 -2.39 -12.33 -35.51
N ALA A 557 -3.48 -12.24 -36.26
CA ALA A 557 -4.08 -10.95 -36.56
C ALA A 557 -5.04 -10.49 -35.44
N VAL A 558 -5.11 -9.19 -35.22
CA VAL A 558 -6.02 -8.53 -34.28
C VAL A 558 -6.86 -7.50 -35.05
N ALA A 559 -8.18 -7.56 -34.89
CA ALA A 559 -9.07 -6.53 -35.40
C ALA A 559 -9.24 -5.42 -34.35
N ILE A 560 -8.92 -4.18 -34.72
CA ILE A 560 -9.06 -3.01 -33.85
C ILE A 560 -9.65 -1.82 -34.63
N SER A 561 -10.46 -0.98 -33.99
CA SER A 561 -10.96 0.23 -34.64
C SER A 561 -9.87 1.30 -34.75
N ALA A 562 -9.97 2.14 -35.78
CA ALA A 562 -9.10 3.30 -35.98
C ALA A 562 -9.09 4.20 -34.74
N ARG A 563 -10.25 4.41 -34.11
CA ARG A 563 -10.40 5.23 -32.91
C ARG A 563 -9.61 4.70 -31.74
N SER A 564 -9.74 3.40 -31.46
CA SER A 564 -9.00 2.75 -30.36
C SER A 564 -7.50 2.75 -30.63
N LEU A 565 -7.11 2.46 -31.87
CA LEU A 565 -5.71 2.44 -32.27
C LEU A 565 -5.01 3.80 -32.04
N CYS A 566 -5.67 4.92 -32.37
CA CYS A 566 -5.11 6.25 -32.11
C CYS A 566 -4.97 6.56 -30.62
N THR A 567 -5.96 6.18 -29.80
CA THR A 567 -5.85 6.31 -28.34
C THR A 567 -4.71 5.46 -27.77
N ILE A 568 -4.50 4.24 -28.28
CA ILE A 568 -3.35 3.39 -27.87
C ILE A 568 -2.03 4.02 -28.29
N GLN A 569 -1.92 4.56 -29.50
CA GLN A 569 -0.71 5.21 -30.01
C GLN A 569 -0.30 6.36 -29.08
N TRP A 570 -1.24 7.26 -28.75
CA TRP A 570 -1.02 8.34 -27.79
C TRP A 570 -0.56 7.82 -26.43
N PHE A 571 -1.25 6.82 -25.89
CA PHE A 571 -0.93 6.29 -24.57
C PHE A 571 0.49 5.69 -24.51
N LEU A 572 0.85 4.83 -25.46
CA LEU A 572 2.19 4.23 -25.52
C LEU A 572 3.29 5.26 -25.80
N THR A 573 2.96 6.36 -26.47
CA THR A 573 3.92 7.42 -26.79
C THR A 573 4.17 8.34 -25.59
N CYS A 574 3.14 8.64 -24.81
CA CYS A 574 3.18 9.69 -23.79
C CYS A 574 3.18 9.17 -22.34
N HIS A 575 2.58 8.01 -22.08
CA HIS A 575 2.40 7.49 -20.71
C HIS A 575 3.33 6.35 -20.35
N THR A 576 4.11 5.84 -21.32
CA THR A 576 5.10 4.77 -21.11
C THR A 576 6.46 5.14 -21.67
N PHE A 577 7.53 4.69 -21.03
CA PHE A 577 8.85 4.60 -21.63
C PHE A 577 8.82 3.60 -22.79
N ARG A 578 9.53 3.98 -23.84
CA ARG A 578 9.56 3.30 -25.13
C ARG A 578 10.97 2.80 -25.38
N PHE A 579 11.11 1.58 -25.90
CA PHE A 579 12.42 0.99 -26.11
C PHE A 579 12.94 1.12 -27.54
N GLY A 580 12.09 1.46 -28.51
CA GLY A 580 12.50 1.68 -29.91
C GLY A 580 13.02 0.43 -30.61
N LEU A 581 12.59 -0.76 -30.18
CA LEU A 581 13.07 -2.03 -30.71
C LEU A 581 12.46 -2.32 -32.09
N PRO A 582 13.29 -2.55 -33.13
CA PRO A 582 12.81 -2.90 -34.45
C PRO A 582 12.04 -4.23 -34.47
N GLU A 583 11.11 -4.31 -35.42
CA GLU A 583 10.29 -5.49 -35.64
C GLU A 583 11.09 -6.67 -36.21
N HIS A 584 10.71 -7.89 -35.83
CA HIS A 584 11.42 -9.09 -36.27
C HIS A 584 11.28 -9.28 -37.79
N PRO A 585 12.38 -9.50 -38.54
CA PRO A 585 12.36 -9.54 -40.00
C PRO A 585 11.41 -10.59 -40.57
N ASP A 586 11.27 -11.73 -39.90
CA ASP A 586 10.35 -12.79 -40.34
C ASP A 586 8.88 -12.37 -40.30
N ASN A 587 8.48 -11.49 -39.38
CA ASN A 587 7.11 -10.98 -39.32
C ASN A 587 6.86 -9.98 -40.45
N ILE A 588 7.85 -9.14 -40.76
CA ILE A 588 7.82 -8.22 -41.92
C ILE A 588 7.69 -9.02 -43.22
N ARG A 589 8.47 -10.10 -43.37
CA ARG A 589 8.41 -11.01 -44.54
C ARG A 589 7.08 -11.79 -44.61
N ALA A 590 6.58 -12.26 -43.48
CA ALA A 590 5.31 -12.99 -43.41
C ALA A 590 4.12 -12.10 -43.82
N MET A 591 4.15 -10.82 -43.43
CA MET A 591 3.15 -9.85 -43.86
C MET A 591 3.26 -9.54 -45.36
N ALA A 592 4.47 -9.24 -45.86
CA ALA A 592 4.68 -8.87 -47.26
C ALA A 592 4.33 -10.00 -48.25
N SER A 593 4.60 -11.26 -47.88
CA SER A 593 4.32 -12.43 -48.74
C SER A 593 2.84 -12.82 -48.82
N LYS A 594 2.00 -12.39 -47.87
CA LYS A 594 0.59 -12.83 -47.77
C LYS A 594 -0.44 -11.70 -47.69
N GLY A 595 -0.03 -10.48 -47.37
CA GLY A 595 -0.92 -9.33 -47.28
C GLY A 595 -1.42 -8.80 -48.64
N LEU A 596 -0.89 -9.32 -49.76
CA LEU A 596 -1.33 -8.98 -51.12
C LEU A 596 -2.60 -9.73 -51.57
N THR A 597 -3.00 -10.81 -50.89
CA THR A 597 -4.18 -11.62 -51.23
C THR A 597 -4.82 -12.21 -49.97
N VAL A 598 -5.68 -11.44 -49.30
CA VAL A 598 -6.37 -11.90 -48.09
C VAL A 598 -7.87 -11.90 -48.32
N ARG A 599 -8.45 -13.09 -48.39
CA ARG A 599 -9.90 -13.33 -48.32
C ARG A 599 -10.19 -13.77 -46.88
N ALA A 600 -10.55 -12.84 -46.01
CA ALA A 600 -10.94 -13.18 -44.65
C ALA A 600 -12.33 -13.84 -44.67
N ASN A 601 -12.55 -14.91 -43.91
CA ASN A 601 -13.88 -15.50 -43.71
C ASN A 601 -14.70 -14.60 -42.76
N ILE A 602 -15.40 -13.63 -43.35
CA ILE A 602 -16.23 -12.62 -42.66
C ILE A 602 -17.58 -13.26 -42.26
N ARG A 603 -17.62 -13.99 -41.15
CA ARG A 603 -18.91 -14.30 -40.48
C ARG A 603 -19.03 -13.69 -39.07
N ASP A 604 -17.91 -13.29 -38.47
CA ASP A 604 -17.89 -12.73 -37.11
C ASP A 604 -17.81 -11.19 -37.05
N ILE A 605 -17.38 -10.51 -38.13
CA ILE A 605 -17.24 -9.03 -38.16
C ILE A 605 -18.60 -8.35 -38.43
N GLU A 606 -19.48 -8.96 -39.23
CA GLU A 606 -20.80 -8.41 -39.61
C GLU A 606 -21.80 -8.33 -38.45
N ARG A 607 -21.71 -9.22 -37.44
CA ARG A 607 -22.61 -9.18 -36.27
C ARG A 607 -22.39 -7.98 -35.34
N ILE A 608 -21.29 -7.24 -35.53
CA ILE A 608 -20.90 -6.10 -34.68
C ILE A 608 -21.20 -4.76 -35.39
N SER A 609 -21.63 -4.77 -36.66
CA SER A 609 -22.08 -3.57 -37.36
C SER A 609 -23.51 -3.22 -36.96
N VAL A 610 -23.67 -2.14 -36.19
CA VAL A 610 -24.98 -1.52 -35.92
C VAL A 610 -25.58 -1.07 -37.24
N ARG A 611 -26.83 -1.50 -37.50
CA ARG A 611 -27.66 -1.18 -38.67
C ARG A 611 -27.48 0.29 -39.15
N PRO A 612 -27.08 0.53 -40.41
CA PRO A 612 -27.35 1.81 -41.05
C PRO A 612 -28.86 1.91 -41.32
N SER A 613 -29.44 3.06 -40.98
CA SER A 613 -30.82 3.43 -41.31
C SER A 613 -31.04 3.35 -42.83
N LYS A 614 -32.07 2.60 -43.23
CA LYS A 614 -32.53 2.52 -44.63
C LYS A 614 -32.99 3.91 -45.09
N ARG A 615 -32.32 4.47 -46.09
CA ARG A 615 -32.95 5.41 -47.03
C ARG A 615 -33.07 4.69 -48.36
N GLN A 616 -34.31 4.53 -48.81
CA GLN A 616 -34.66 4.00 -50.13
C GLN A 616 -34.13 4.95 -51.21
N SER A 617 -33.39 4.39 -52.16
CA SER A 617 -33.39 4.85 -53.54
C SER A 617 -33.19 3.61 -54.41
N ASN A 618 -34.20 3.32 -55.24
CA ASN A 618 -34.10 2.36 -56.33
C ASN A 618 -33.03 2.85 -57.31
N ASP A 619 -32.10 1.97 -57.69
CA ASP A 619 -31.79 1.81 -59.10
C ASP A 619 -31.12 0.45 -59.35
N ASN A 620 -31.66 -0.23 -60.36
CA ASN A 620 -31.13 -1.46 -60.92
C ASN A 620 -29.95 -1.12 -61.83
N GLN A 621 -28.76 -1.63 -61.52
CA GLN A 621 -27.81 -2.09 -62.52
C GLN A 621 -26.83 -3.08 -61.89
N GLY A 622 -26.69 -4.24 -62.52
CA GLY A 622 -25.79 -5.29 -62.08
C GLY A 622 -24.35 -4.83 -62.25
N GLU A 623 -23.67 -4.67 -61.13
CA GLU A 623 -22.21 -4.55 -61.09
C GLU A 623 -21.70 -5.49 -59.99
N SER A 624 -20.84 -6.41 -60.41
CA SER A 624 -20.14 -7.36 -59.57
C SER A 624 -19.56 -6.67 -58.34
N ARG A 625 -20.06 -7.03 -57.14
CA ARG A 625 -19.49 -6.59 -55.86
C ARG A 625 -17.97 -6.84 -55.88
N PRO A 626 -17.11 -5.82 -55.74
CA PRO A 626 -15.70 -6.06 -55.56
C PRO A 626 -15.54 -6.87 -54.28
N SER A 627 -14.76 -7.94 -54.34
CA SER A 627 -14.43 -8.74 -53.17
C SER A 627 -13.79 -7.82 -52.12
N ASP A 628 -14.37 -7.69 -50.93
CA ASP A 628 -13.77 -6.97 -49.81
C ASP A 628 -12.47 -7.66 -49.36
N SER A 629 -11.38 -7.35 -50.05
CA SER A 629 -10.03 -7.70 -49.65
C SER A 629 -9.61 -6.72 -48.56
N HIS A 630 -9.71 -7.12 -47.29
CA HIS A 630 -9.18 -6.31 -46.20
C HIS A 630 -7.64 -6.38 -46.18
N GLU A 631 -7.00 -5.23 -46.37
CA GLU A 631 -5.55 -5.07 -46.30
C GLU A 631 -5.04 -5.28 -44.86
N MET A 632 -3.93 -6.00 -44.70
CA MET A 632 -3.27 -6.17 -43.40
C MET A 632 -2.27 -5.03 -43.14
N PHE A 633 -2.19 -4.64 -41.86
CA PHE A 633 -1.29 -3.60 -41.37
C PHE A 633 -0.41 -4.14 -40.25
N MET A 634 0.71 -3.48 -39.98
CA MET A 634 1.62 -3.82 -38.88
C MET A 634 2.06 -2.54 -38.19
N LEU A 635 2.15 -2.60 -36.87
CA LEU A 635 2.75 -1.54 -36.08
C LEU A 635 4.24 -1.82 -35.90
N ALA A 636 5.06 -0.79 -36.07
CA ALA A 636 6.47 -0.83 -35.74
C ALA A 636 6.85 0.44 -34.98
N GLN A 637 7.92 0.37 -34.20
CA GLN A 637 8.47 1.52 -33.53
C GLN A 637 9.80 1.90 -34.17
N ASP A 638 10.04 3.19 -34.37
CA ASP A 638 11.34 3.70 -34.81
C ASP A 638 12.35 3.73 -33.64
N GLN A 639 13.58 4.18 -33.92
CA GLN A 639 14.64 4.30 -32.92
C GLN A 639 14.31 5.36 -31.85
N ASP A 640 13.49 6.35 -32.18
CA ASP A 640 13.07 7.44 -31.30
C ASP A 640 11.83 7.08 -30.46
N GLY A 641 11.31 5.86 -30.63
CA GLY A 641 10.15 5.36 -29.91
C GLY A 641 8.79 5.72 -30.54
N TYR A 642 8.72 6.37 -31.69
CA TYR A 642 7.44 6.67 -32.34
C TYR A 642 6.85 5.44 -32.99
N ILE A 643 5.52 5.31 -32.86
CA ILE A 643 4.78 4.17 -33.39
C ILE A 643 4.23 4.53 -34.77
N HIS A 644 4.63 3.73 -35.76
CA HIS A 644 4.25 3.84 -37.16
C HIS A 644 3.38 2.66 -37.56
N MET A 645 2.50 2.88 -38.54
CA MET A 645 1.65 1.84 -39.11
C MET A 645 1.99 1.63 -40.58
N PHE A 646 2.40 0.41 -40.93
CA PHE A 646 2.77 0.01 -42.28
C PHE A 646 1.74 -0.95 -42.87
N ASN A 647 1.46 -0.83 -44.16
CA ASN A 647 0.70 -1.84 -44.88
C ASN A 647 1.60 -2.98 -45.39
N ALA A 648 0.99 -3.99 -46.03
CA ALA A 648 1.71 -5.12 -46.64
C ALA A 648 2.77 -4.73 -47.69
N LYS A 649 2.62 -3.57 -48.31
CA LYS A 649 3.59 -3.01 -49.28
C LYS A 649 4.71 -2.19 -48.61
N LYS A 650 4.79 -2.19 -47.28
CA LYS A 650 5.72 -1.38 -46.47
C LYS A 650 5.55 0.13 -46.64
N VAL A 651 4.36 0.56 -47.07
CA VAL A 651 4.01 1.98 -47.16
C VAL A 651 3.43 2.41 -45.82
N GLU A 652 3.95 3.51 -45.28
CA GLU A 652 3.48 4.09 -44.04
C GLU A 652 2.11 4.76 -44.23
N THR A 653 1.21 4.52 -43.28
CA THR A 653 -0.10 5.19 -43.24
C THR A 653 0.06 6.56 -42.63
N GLN A 654 -0.11 7.61 -43.44
CA GLN A 654 0.02 9.00 -43.03
C GLN A 654 -1.21 9.47 -42.21
N ALA A 655 -1.03 10.42 -41.30
CA ALA A 655 -2.11 10.95 -40.46
C ALA A 655 -3.42 11.30 -41.23
N PRO A 656 -3.40 11.98 -42.40
CA PRO A 656 -4.63 12.34 -43.12
C PRO A 656 -5.47 11.11 -43.54
N SER A 657 -4.81 10.01 -43.89
CA SER A 657 -5.51 8.77 -44.26
C SER A 657 -6.13 8.07 -43.05
N MET A 658 -5.57 8.27 -41.86
CA MET A 658 -6.13 7.81 -40.59
C MET A 658 -7.36 8.65 -40.19
N GLU A 659 -7.35 9.97 -40.45
CA GLU A 659 -8.47 10.86 -40.11
C GLU A 659 -9.79 10.44 -40.76
N VAL A 660 -9.77 10.11 -42.06
CA VAL A 660 -10.96 9.62 -42.78
C VAL A 660 -11.49 8.33 -42.14
N LYS A 661 -10.59 7.45 -41.71
CA LYS A 661 -10.92 6.16 -41.09
C LYS A 661 -11.41 6.31 -39.64
N ILE A 662 -10.97 7.34 -38.91
CA ILE A 662 -11.51 7.71 -37.59
C ILE A 662 -12.98 8.13 -37.70
N LEU A 663 -13.33 8.93 -38.71
CA LEU A 663 -14.72 9.37 -38.95
C LEU A 663 -15.64 8.17 -39.18
N ALA A 664 -15.20 7.22 -40.00
CA ALA A 664 -15.94 6.00 -40.34
C ALA A 664 -15.86 4.88 -39.28
N ASP A 665 -15.07 5.05 -38.22
CA ASP A 665 -14.73 4.00 -37.23
C ASP A 665 -14.26 2.69 -37.88
N ALA A 666 -13.45 2.82 -38.93
CA ALA A 666 -13.02 1.67 -39.73
C ALA A 666 -12.17 0.70 -38.88
N LYS A 667 -12.36 -0.60 -39.10
CA LYS A 667 -11.56 -1.64 -38.45
C LYS A 667 -10.30 -1.93 -39.26
N TYR A 668 -9.17 -1.94 -38.57
CA TYR A 668 -7.89 -2.39 -39.09
C TYR A 668 -7.62 -3.83 -38.66
N ILE A 669 -6.99 -4.59 -39.56
CA ILE A 669 -6.47 -5.92 -39.28
C ILE A 669 -4.96 -5.78 -39.07
N LEU A 670 -4.52 -5.87 -37.82
CA LEU A 670 -3.11 -5.77 -37.43
C LEU A 670 -2.47 -7.17 -37.37
N ALA A 671 -1.38 -7.37 -38.09
CA ALA A 671 -0.65 -8.62 -38.26
C ALA A 671 0.11 -9.09 -37.02
#